data_AF-A0A351TI81-F1
#
_entry.id   AF-A0A351TI81-F1
#
_cell.length_a   1.000
_cell.length_b   1.000
_cell.length_c   1.000
_cell.angle_alpha   90.00
_cell.angle_beta   90.00
_cell.angle_gamma   90.00
#
_symmetry.space_group_name_H-M   'P 1'
#
loop_
_entity.id
_entity.type
_entity.pdbx_description
1 polymer ?
#
loop_
_entity_poly.entity_id
_entity_poly.type
_entity_poly.pdbx_seq_one_letter_code
_entity_poly.pdbx_strand_id
1 'polypeptide(L)'
;MPYHPYNIVYNTIGGDNWKYSGETIEWEIEVPEEGLYHLAFKGRQSANRGVTSYRRLRVNGEVPFLEAEALPFGYSADMRNYIPGEGTEAGSYLFYLKEGRNRISMEVVLGDFGETYTQISESVMALNDMYRKIVQITGTVPDQYIDYEIVSKLPEFVEVAQTEAVRLRGVLEDVIAITGEKGENANLVEKMVLQLERLLEDPEQIALGGELGSFKSNITSLATWLIQIAEMPLELDAFALYADENTLKPAGAGFFKGFWNDTIRFFATFFTDDTKVATDEEIETKAVKVWLATGRDQAQVLRNLIDERFTPEYGIGVDLELVPLDVLVPATLAGTGPDVVLSVDQTKMMDFAMRSSLVDLSSLKGYEEVVKDFYPSSLESVAYQEQIFGLPETQTFSMLFYRTDIFESLGIRPPETWDDYRELIPVLQMNNYDAHMPGTGAVQPILSSMIVQNGGDLYQGQGKSYGVASGLSEGVAMETFKDLTDFFTAYKLPASMDFANRFRTGEVPVGIADYTEYNRFELLAPEIKNLWSFAPVPGTVQEDGTVDNTVVCATTQCIMLKTAQERNREDEAWNFMKWWMSADIQLEYANSIESILGSSARYATANREVLKRLPWAAKDLEKIEEQFAHTRGIPPVPGHYMTSRMLEYTFDAVVTNGANPRETLYLNIKDINAELKKKRAEFHLDME
;
A
#
# COMPACT_ATOMS: atom_id res chain seq x y z
N MET A 1 18.56 0.70 31.19
CA MET A 1 18.04 0.30 29.87
C MET A 1 19.14 -0.42 29.13
N PRO A 2 18.80 -1.48 28.41
CA PRO A 2 19.77 -2.13 27.55
C PRO A 2 20.18 -1.11 26.48
N TYR A 3 21.47 -0.84 26.44
CA TYR A 3 22.07 0.05 25.45
C TYR A 3 23.29 -0.69 24.97
N HIS A 4 23.44 -0.73 23.66
CA HIS A 4 24.50 -1.48 23.03
C HIS A 4 25.10 -0.61 21.90
N PRO A 5 26.43 -0.43 21.86
CA PRO A 5 27.07 0.53 20.95
C PRO A 5 27.00 0.14 19.46
N TYR A 6 26.76 -1.14 19.14
CA TYR A 6 26.65 -1.64 17.76
C TYR A 6 25.34 -2.38 17.44
N ASN A 7 24.91 -3.33 18.27
CA ASN A 7 23.57 -3.93 18.13
C ASN A 7 22.46 -2.92 18.45
N ILE A 8 21.38 -2.94 17.66
CA ILE A 8 20.16 -2.25 18.05
C ILE A 8 19.53 -3.05 19.19
N VAL A 9 19.36 -2.44 20.35
CA VAL A 9 18.52 -2.99 21.40
C VAL A 9 17.30 -2.11 21.50
N TYR A 10 16.24 -2.51 20.80
CA TYR A 10 14.96 -1.83 20.89
C TYR A 10 14.36 -2.13 22.26
N ASN A 11 14.15 -1.07 23.04
CA ASN A 11 13.29 -1.08 24.21
C ASN A 11 12.28 0.07 24.12
N THR A 12 11.98 0.52 22.90
CA THR A 12 10.98 1.55 22.62
C THR A 12 9.77 0.94 21.91
N ILE A 13 8.60 1.53 22.14
CA ILE A 13 7.34 1.15 21.51
C ILE A 13 6.66 2.39 20.93
N GLY A 14 5.91 2.22 19.85
CA GLY A 14 5.18 3.30 19.19
C GLY A 14 5.98 3.98 18.08
N GLY A 15 5.96 5.31 18.04
CA GLY A 15 6.49 6.11 16.93
C GLY A 15 5.52 6.06 15.74
N ASP A 16 6.04 5.74 14.55
CA ASP A 16 5.23 5.58 13.33
C ASP A 16 4.21 4.43 13.44
N ASN A 17 4.45 3.46 14.32
CA ASN A 17 3.60 2.29 14.54
C ASN A 17 2.49 2.53 15.59
N TRP A 18 2.38 3.75 16.15
CA TRP A 18 1.34 4.10 17.12
C TRP A 18 0.95 5.57 16.95
N LYS A 19 0.07 5.83 15.98
CA LYS A 19 -0.25 7.17 15.50
C LYS A 19 -1.69 7.38 15.07
N TYR A 20 -2.48 6.33 14.81
CA TYR A 20 -3.86 6.50 14.33
C TYR A 20 -4.86 6.48 15.48
N SER A 21 -5.90 7.31 15.40
CA SER A 21 -6.91 7.41 16.45
C SER A 21 -7.57 6.06 16.76
N GLY A 22 -7.71 5.75 18.05
CA GLY A 22 -8.26 4.49 18.56
C GLY A 22 -7.21 3.41 18.82
N GLU A 23 -6.00 3.51 18.28
CA GLU A 23 -4.91 2.61 18.61
C GLU A 23 -4.55 2.72 20.10
N THR A 24 -4.48 1.59 20.78
CA THR A 24 -4.28 1.55 22.23
C THR A 24 -3.11 0.66 22.59
N ILE A 25 -2.21 1.18 23.44
CA ILE A 25 -1.20 0.38 24.13
C ILE A 25 -1.61 0.24 25.59
N GLU A 26 -1.43 -0.94 26.15
CA GLU A 26 -1.78 -1.26 27.53
C GLU A 26 -0.62 -1.97 28.23
N TRP A 27 -0.39 -1.57 29.48
CA TRP A 27 0.63 -2.13 30.36
C TRP A 27 0.00 -2.62 31.66
N GLU A 28 0.44 -3.79 32.13
CA GLU A 28 0.15 -4.28 33.48
C GLU A 28 1.33 -3.93 34.40
N ILE A 29 1.04 -3.28 35.53
CA ILE A 29 2.04 -2.88 36.51
C ILE A 29 1.68 -3.39 37.90
N GLU A 30 2.70 -3.64 38.72
CA GLU A 30 2.54 -4.03 40.11
C GLU A 30 2.91 -2.85 41.02
N VAL A 31 1.98 -2.48 41.89
CA VAL A 31 2.10 -1.31 42.77
C VAL A 31 2.20 -1.80 44.22
N PRO A 32 3.20 -1.36 44.99
CA PRO A 32 3.50 -1.94 46.30
C PRO A 32 2.53 -1.51 47.41
N GLU A 33 1.90 -0.34 47.28
CA GLU A 33 0.94 0.18 48.25
C GLU A 33 -0.16 0.95 47.50
N GLU A 34 -1.39 0.90 48.00
CA GLU A 34 -2.47 1.70 47.43
C GLU A 34 -2.25 3.19 47.70
N GLY A 35 -2.39 4.04 46.67
CA GLY A 35 -2.15 5.47 46.83
C GLY A 35 -2.20 6.30 45.56
N LEU A 36 -1.86 7.58 45.72
CA LEU A 36 -1.71 8.54 44.63
C LEU A 36 -0.24 8.62 44.20
N TYR A 37 0.02 8.45 42.91
CA TYR A 37 1.35 8.43 42.33
C TYR A 37 1.48 9.40 41.17
N HIS A 38 2.68 9.93 40.96
CA HIS A 38 3.04 10.60 39.72
C HIS A 38 3.42 9.60 38.64
N LEU A 39 3.13 9.97 37.40
CA LEU A 39 3.56 9.28 36.20
C LEU A 39 4.50 10.19 35.39
N ALA A 40 5.61 9.63 34.91
CA ALA A 40 6.44 10.28 33.90
C ALA A 40 6.67 9.33 32.74
N PHE A 41 6.48 9.80 31.52
CA PHE A 41 6.68 9.04 30.29
C PHE A 41 7.96 9.50 29.62
N LYS A 42 8.98 8.65 29.60
CA LYS A 42 10.16 8.89 28.79
C LYS A 42 9.86 8.52 27.35
N GLY A 43 9.84 9.51 26.47
CA GLY A 43 9.53 9.31 25.06
C GLY A 43 9.93 10.49 24.19
N ARG A 44 9.53 10.44 22.92
CA ARG A 44 9.66 11.56 21.99
C ARG A 44 8.52 11.56 20.97
N GLN A 45 8.15 12.75 20.55
CA GLN A 45 7.39 13.01 19.35
C GLN A 45 8.40 13.68 18.41
N SER A 46 8.89 12.98 17.38
CA SER A 46 9.86 13.55 16.43
C SER A 46 9.31 13.78 15.02
N ALA A 47 8.00 13.63 14.81
CA ALA A 47 7.34 13.74 13.51
C ALA A 47 6.42 14.98 13.46
N ASN A 48 6.13 15.51 12.27
CA ASN A 48 5.14 16.59 12.12
C ASN A 48 5.38 17.79 13.06
N ARG A 49 6.49 18.52 12.83
CA ARG A 49 6.84 19.71 13.62
C ARG A 49 5.67 20.68 13.69
N GLY A 50 5.26 21.04 14.91
CA GLY A 50 4.10 21.92 15.14
C GLY A 50 2.78 21.17 15.35
N VAL A 51 2.77 19.83 15.37
CA VAL A 51 1.64 19.01 15.81
C VAL A 51 1.95 18.43 17.19
N THR A 52 0.98 18.53 18.10
CA THR A 52 1.04 17.90 19.43
C THR A 52 0.32 16.56 19.36
N SER A 53 0.98 15.48 19.77
CA SER A 53 0.34 14.17 19.85
C SER A 53 -0.47 14.08 21.14
N TYR A 54 -1.72 13.62 21.06
CA TYR A 54 -2.58 13.47 22.25
C TYR A 54 -2.82 12.00 22.59
N ARG A 55 -2.97 11.73 23.89
CA ARG A 55 -3.35 10.41 24.39
C ARG A 55 -4.43 10.49 25.47
N ARG A 56 -5.46 9.66 25.33
CA ARG A 56 -6.37 9.36 26.43
C ARG A 56 -5.71 8.33 27.33
N LEU A 57 -5.50 8.65 28.60
CA LEU A 57 -4.94 7.74 29.59
C LEU A 57 -6.06 7.15 30.45
N ARG A 58 -6.05 5.83 30.61
CA ARG A 58 -6.95 5.11 31.51
C ARG A 58 -6.14 4.36 32.56
N VAL A 59 -6.70 4.32 33.77
CA VAL A 59 -6.21 3.48 34.88
C VAL A 59 -7.31 2.47 35.21
N ASN A 60 -6.99 1.19 35.11
CA ASN A 60 -7.92 0.08 35.32
C ASN A 60 -9.19 0.18 34.44
N GLY A 61 -9.05 0.71 33.22
CA GLY A 61 -10.12 0.85 32.23
C GLY A 61 -10.90 2.18 32.30
N GLU A 62 -10.70 2.97 33.36
CA GLU A 62 -11.40 4.22 33.59
C GLU A 62 -10.49 5.44 33.35
N VAL A 63 -11.04 6.51 32.78
CA VAL A 63 -10.34 7.79 32.65
C VAL A 63 -10.36 8.49 34.02
N PRO A 64 -9.20 8.75 34.65
CA PRO A 64 -9.14 9.15 36.06
C PRO A 64 -9.68 10.57 36.32
N PHE A 65 -9.54 11.48 35.35
CA PHE A 65 -10.02 12.86 35.39
C PHE A 65 -10.09 13.44 33.96
N LEU A 66 -10.76 14.58 33.78
CA LEU A 66 -11.08 15.12 32.45
C LEU A 66 -9.83 15.40 31.60
N GLU A 67 -8.76 15.92 32.19
CA GLU A 67 -7.50 16.22 31.49
C GLU A 67 -6.81 14.95 30.98
N ALA A 68 -7.10 13.78 31.56
CA ALA A 68 -6.61 12.50 31.08
C ALA A 68 -7.35 12.00 29.82
N GLU A 69 -8.42 12.68 29.37
CA GLU A 69 -9.02 12.42 28.05
C GLU A 69 -8.08 12.78 26.90
N ALA A 70 -7.18 13.77 27.09
CA ALA A 70 -6.30 14.27 26.05
C ALA A 70 -4.99 14.83 26.64
N LEU A 71 -4.08 13.95 27.06
CA LEU A 71 -2.75 14.35 27.52
C LEU A 71 -1.85 14.76 26.34
N PRO A 72 -1.25 15.95 26.34
CA PRO A 72 -0.43 16.44 25.24
C PRO A 72 1.03 15.95 25.32
N PHE A 73 1.58 15.58 24.16
CA PHE A 73 2.98 15.22 23.95
C PHE A 73 3.54 16.09 22.82
N GLY A 74 4.18 17.19 23.21
CA GLY A 74 4.74 18.16 22.26
C GLY A 74 5.97 17.65 21.51
N TYR A 75 6.26 18.27 20.37
CA TYR A 75 7.40 17.93 19.51
C TYR A 75 8.75 18.03 20.24
N SER A 76 9.57 16.99 20.11
CA SER A 76 10.96 16.92 20.55
C SER A 76 11.75 15.92 19.71
N ALA A 77 12.84 16.37 19.09
CA ALA A 77 13.77 15.47 18.39
C ALA A 77 14.49 14.50 19.35
N ASP A 78 14.67 14.91 20.60
CA ASP A 78 15.33 14.14 21.67
C ASP A 78 14.32 13.46 22.59
N MET A 79 14.74 12.39 23.25
CA MET A 79 13.98 11.77 24.35
C MET A 79 13.81 12.73 25.53
N ARG A 80 12.59 12.87 26.02
CA ARG A 80 12.21 13.69 27.18
C ARG A 80 11.31 12.92 28.13
N ASN A 81 11.27 13.35 29.38
CA ASN A 81 10.26 12.88 30.33
C ASN A 81 9.06 13.81 30.21
N TYR A 82 7.92 13.29 29.78
CA TYR A 82 6.63 13.97 29.79
C TYR A 82 5.96 13.68 31.13
N ILE A 83 5.72 14.72 31.91
CA ILE A 83 5.03 14.64 33.19
C ILE A 83 3.63 15.25 32.99
N PRO A 84 2.53 14.48 33.10
CA PRO A 84 1.18 15.02 32.98
C PRO A 84 0.96 16.17 33.96
N GLY A 85 0.46 17.31 33.46
CA GLY A 85 0.21 18.52 34.26
C GLY A 85 1.43 19.43 34.46
N GLU A 86 2.62 19.04 34.02
CA GLU A 86 3.82 19.89 34.09
C GLU A 86 3.64 21.19 33.29
N GLY A 87 3.92 22.33 33.92
CA GLY A 87 3.74 23.66 33.34
C GLY A 87 2.33 24.25 33.47
N THR A 88 1.35 23.50 33.99
CA THR A 88 0.02 24.03 34.33
C THR A 88 0.03 24.71 35.70
N GLU A 89 -0.98 25.56 35.98
CA GLU A 89 -1.15 26.17 37.31
C GLU A 89 -1.39 25.13 38.42
N ALA A 90 -1.90 23.94 38.06
CA ALA A 90 -2.19 22.85 39.00
C ALA A 90 -0.97 21.99 39.37
N GLY A 91 0.12 22.07 38.58
CA GLY A 91 1.29 21.22 38.75
C GLY A 91 1.09 19.78 38.24
N SER A 92 2.05 18.90 38.56
CA SER A 92 2.06 17.50 38.10
C SER A 92 0.85 16.71 38.63
N TYR A 93 0.15 16.01 37.74
CA TYR A 93 -1.05 15.25 38.08
C TYR A 93 -0.73 13.98 38.88
N LEU A 94 -1.69 13.56 39.70
CA LEU A 94 -1.62 12.36 40.54
C LEU A 94 -2.65 11.33 40.09
N PHE A 95 -2.24 10.06 40.04
CA PHE A 95 -3.05 8.93 39.59
C PHE A 95 -3.25 7.95 40.75
N TYR A 96 -4.50 7.58 41.01
CA TYR A 96 -4.83 6.61 42.05
C TYR A 96 -4.62 5.18 41.55
N LEU A 97 -3.83 4.40 42.28
CA LEU A 97 -3.51 3.01 41.97
C LEU A 97 -3.76 2.12 43.19
N LYS A 98 -4.26 0.90 42.94
CA LYS A 98 -4.53 -0.12 43.97
C LYS A 98 -3.25 -0.86 44.34
N GLU A 99 -3.18 -1.45 45.52
CA GLU A 99 -2.12 -2.41 45.83
C GLU A 99 -2.20 -3.63 44.88
N GLY A 100 -1.05 -4.09 44.38
CA GLY A 100 -0.95 -5.21 43.45
C GLY A 100 -1.09 -4.79 41.98
N ARG A 101 -1.77 -5.61 41.18
CA ARG A 101 -1.84 -5.44 39.71
C ARG A 101 -2.79 -4.32 39.32
N ASN A 102 -2.28 -3.38 38.55
CA ASN A 102 -3.04 -2.30 37.91
C ASN A 102 -2.75 -2.30 36.42
N ARG A 103 -3.67 -1.73 35.65
CA ARG A 103 -3.59 -1.61 34.21
C ARG A 103 -3.55 -0.15 33.83
N ILE A 104 -2.55 0.27 33.07
CA ILE A 104 -2.48 1.61 32.48
C ILE A 104 -2.61 1.44 30.98
N SER A 105 -3.51 2.18 30.35
CA SER A 105 -3.60 2.21 28.89
C SER A 105 -3.58 3.63 28.36
N MET A 106 -3.04 3.77 27.16
CA MET A 106 -3.03 5.01 26.40
C MET A 106 -3.62 4.75 25.02
N GLU A 107 -4.66 5.49 24.70
CA GLU A 107 -5.37 5.45 23.42
C GLU A 107 -5.02 6.72 22.61
N VAL A 108 -4.73 6.58 21.33
CA VAL A 108 -4.52 7.73 20.44
C VAL A 108 -5.84 8.48 20.25
N VAL A 109 -5.83 9.77 20.54
CA VAL A 109 -6.97 10.67 20.34
C VAL A 109 -6.51 11.94 19.62
N LEU A 110 -7.44 12.64 18.97
CA LEU A 110 -7.14 13.91 18.29
C LEU A 110 -6.95 15.08 19.27
N GLY A 111 -7.49 14.97 20.50
CA GLY A 111 -7.42 16.02 21.51
C GLY A 111 -7.96 17.35 20.97
N ASP A 112 -7.19 18.42 21.19
CA ASP A 112 -7.57 19.78 20.80
C ASP A 112 -7.69 19.96 19.28
N PHE A 113 -7.11 19.07 18.48
CA PHE A 113 -7.25 19.10 17.02
C PHE A 113 -8.55 18.46 16.52
N GLY A 114 -9.39 17.86 17.37
CA GLY A 114 -10.59 17.14 16.92
C GLY A 114 -11.62 18.01 16.19
N GLU A 115 -11.89 19.21 16.72
CA GLU A 115 -12.81 20.16 16.07
C GLU A 115 -12.20 20.72 14.78
N THR A 116 -10.94 21.16 14.85
CA THR A 116 -10.14 21.63 13.71
C THR A 116 -10.12 20.60 12.58
N TYR A 117 -9.86 19.34 12.89
CA TYR A 117 -9.89 18.22 11.94
C TYR A 117 -11.25 18.09 11.25
N THR A 118 -12.34 18.14 12.03
CA THR A 118 -13.70 18.05 11.51
C THR A 118 -14.01 19.21 10.57
N GLN A 119 -13.68 20.44 10.96
CA GLN A 119 -13.90 21.63 10.13
C GLN A 119 -13.09 21.60 8.84
N ILE A 120 -11.82 21.20 8.89
CA ILE A 120 -10.98 21.04 7.67
C ILE A 120 -11.56 19.95 6.77
N SER A 121 -11.99 18.82 7.33
CA SER A 121 -12.59 17.72 6.58
C SER A 121 -13.82 18.20 5.80
N GLU A 122 -14.74 18.87 6.49
CA GLU A 122 -15.95 19.45 5.89
C GLU A 122 -15.59 20.49 4.82
N SER A 123 -14.55 21.31 5.06
CA SER A 123 -14.06 22.28 4.07
C SER A 123 -13.53 21.58 2.84
N VAL A 124 -12.67 20.57 3.00
CA VAL A 124 -12.08 19.82 1.89
C VAL A 124 -13.18 19.15 1.07
N MET A 125 -14.21 18.57 1.71
CA MET A 125 -15.36 17.99 1.00
C MET A 125 -16.13 19.05 0.21
N ALA A 126 -16.49 20.17 0.83
CA ALA A 126 -17.23 21.26 0.17
C ALA A 126 -16.44 21.90 -0.97
N LEU A 127 -15.15 22.14 -0.77
CA LEU A 127 -14.25 22.71 -1.77
C LEU A 127 -13.99 21.74 -2.93
N ASN A 128 -13.89 20.43 -2.67
CA ASN A 128 -13.82 19.41 -3.72
C ASN A 128 -15.12 19.34 -4.54
N ASP A 129 -16.30 19.42 -3.91
CA ASP A 129 -17.58 19.50 -4.62
C ASP A 129 -17.64 20.75 -5.51
N MET A 130 -17.27 21.91 -4.95
CA MET A 130 -17.21 23.16 -5.70
C MET A 130 -16.20 23.09 -6.85
N TYR A 131 -14.98 22.59 -6.60
CA TYR A 131 -13.96 22.36 -7.63
C TYR A 131 -14.49 21.50 -8.77
N ARG A 132 -15.12 20.37 -8.43
CA ARG A 132 -15.73 19.45 -9.39
C ARG A 132 -16.78 20.13 -10.26
N LYS A 133 -17.71 20.88 -9.65
CA LYS A 133 -18.75 21.62 -10.39
C LYS A 133 -18.17 22.73 -11.27
N ILE A 134 -17.09 23.39 -10.83
CA ILE A 134 -16.36 24.34 -11.66
C ILE A 134 -15.76 23.62 -12.87
N VAL A 135 -15.08 22.49 -12.67
CA VAL A 135 -14.52 21.68 -13.76
C VAL A 135 -15.61 21.25 -14.75
N GLN A 136 -16.81 20.88 -14.28
CA GLN A 136 -17.95 20.59 -15.17
C GLN A 136 -18.33 21.75 -16.09
N ILE A 137 -18.06 23.00 -15.69
CA ILE A 137 -18.34 24.21 -16.50
C ILE A 137 -17.13 24.60 -17.34
N THR A 138 -15.93 24.56 -16.76
CA THR A 138 -14.72 25.18 -17.33
C THR A 138 -13.79 24.22 -18.04
N GLY A 139 -13.89 22.92 -17.76
CA GLY A 139 -12.82 21.96 -17.97
C GLY A 139 -11.71 22.07 -16.92
N THR A 140 -10.77 21.12 -16.93
CA THR A 140 -9.60 21.10 -16.02
C THR A 140 -8.54 22.14 -16.40
N VAL A 141 -8.58 22.63 -17.64
CA VAL A 141 -7.74 23.71 -18.16
C VAL A 141 -8.65 24.77 -18.81
N PRO A 142 -9.14 25.75 -18.05
CA PRO A 142 -10.02 26.79 -18.56
C PRO A 142 -9.34 27.65 -19.61
N ASP A 143 -10.09 28.07 -20.64
CA ASP A 143 -9.64 29.05 -21.61
C ASP A 143 -9.89 30.46 -21.05
N GLN A 144 -8.80 31.19 -20.81
CA GLN A 144 -8.81 32.54 -20.26
C GLN A 144 -9.58 33.58 -21.10
N TYR A 145 -9.91 33.27 -22.36
CA TYR A 145 -10.65 34.16 -23.25
C TYR A 145 -12.17 33.88 -23.27
N ILE A 146 -12.63 32.87 -22.53
CA ILE A 146 -14.05 32.52 -22.41
C ILE A 146 -14.61 33.12 -21.12
N ASP A 147 -15.76 33.78 -21.23
CA ASP A 147 -16.61 34.13 -20.09
C ASP A 147 -17.48 32.91 -19.77
N TYR A 148 -17.23 32.28 -18.62
CA TYR A 148 -17.88 31.02 -18.26
C TYR A 148 -19.23 31.25 -17.59
N GLU A 149 -19.54 32.48 -17.19
CA GLU A 149 -20.74 32.85 -16.43
C GLU A 149 -20.90 31.99 -15.16
N ILE A 150 -19.82 31.86 -14.39
CA ILE A 150 -19.71 30.98 -13.21
C ILE A 150 -20.88 31.20 -12.25
N VAL A 151 -21.19 32.45 -11.92
CA VAL A 151 -22.29 32.75 -10.98
C VAL A 151 -23.66 32.34 -11.54
N SER A 152 -23.84 32.41 -12.87
CA SER A 152 -25.11 32.02 -13.48
C SER A 152 -25.26 30.50 -13.56
N LYS A 153 -24.16 29.78 -13.82
CA LYS A 153 -24.17 28.32 -14.00
C LYS A 153 -23.97 27.56 -12.69
N LEU A 154 -23.41 28.22 -11.68
CA LEU A 154 -23.19 27.71 -10.34
C LEU A 154 -23.67 28.74 -9.30
N PRO A 155 -25.00 28.91 -9.12
CA PRO A 155 -25.56 29.94 -8.24
C PRO A 155 -25.12 29.83 -6.78
N GLU A 156 -24.79 28.62 -6.31
CA GLU A 156 -24.31 28.37 -4.95
C GLU A 156 -22.84 28.77 -4.73
N PHE A 157 -22.08 29.11 -5.79
CA PHE A 157 -20.64 29.39 -5.70
C PHE A 157 -20.32 30.42 -4.62
N VAL A 158 -21.07 31.53 -4.59
CA VAL A 158 -20.82 32.64 -3.66
C VAL A 158 -21.12 32.21 -2.22
N GLU A 159 -22.19 31.45 -2.00
CA GLU A 159 -22.60 30.98 -0.67
C GLU A 159 -21.58 29.98 -0.10
N VAL A 160 -21.17 28.98 -0.89
CA VAL A 160 -20.12 28.01 -0.52
C VAL A 160 -18.79 28.74 -0.32
N ALA A 161 -18.45 29.61 -1.28
CA ALA A 161 -17.40 30.63 -1.26
C ALA A 161 -17.15 31.22 0.13
N GLN A 162 -18.20 31.90 0.57
CA GLN A 162 -18.23 32.68 1.79
C GLN A 162 -18.22 31.80 3.04
N THR A 163 -18.99 30.71 3.03
CA THR A 163 -19.07 29.77 4.15
C THR A 163 -17.70 29.16 4.44
N GLU A 164 -17.01 28.68 3.42
CA GLU A 164 -15.71 28.03 3.58
C GLU A 164 -14.59 29.02 3.89
N ALA A 165 -14.64 30.25 3.37
CA ALA A 165 -13.71 31.31 3.77
C ALA A 165 -13.83 31.66 5.26
N VAL A 166 -15.06 31.72 5.79
CA VAL A 166 -15.29 31.98 7.23
C VAL A 166 -14.83 30.81 8.08
N ARG A 167 -15.21 29.58 7.72
CA ARG A 167 -14.84 28.36 8.44
C ARG A 167 -13.32 28.17 8.50
N LEU A 168 -12.63 28.28 7.36
CA LEU A 168 -11.17 28.16 7.31
C LEU A 168 -10.45 29.29 8.05
N ARG A 169 -11.05 30.49 8.16
CA ARG A 169 -10.50 31.55 9.00
C ARG A 169 -10.57 31.19 10.49
N GLY A 170 -11.66 30.57 10.94
CA GLY A 170 -11.77 30.01 12.29
C GLY A 170 -10.70 28.95 12.56
N VAL A 171 -10.57 27.98 11.64
CA VAL A 171 -9.50 26.97 11.67
C VAL A 171 -8.11 27.59 11.80
N LEU A 172 -7.83 28.66 11.04
CA LEU A 172 -6.54 29.35 11.10
C LEU A 172 -6.26 29.93 12.51
N GLU A 173 -7.26 30.54 13.14
CA GLU A 173 -7.17 31.07 14.50
C GLU A 173 -6.92 29.96 15.52
N ASP A 174 -7.67 28.85 15.42
CA ASP A 174 -7.54 27.69 16.30
C ASP A 174 -6.16 27.04 16.18
N VAL A 175 -5.64 26.86 14.96
CA VAL A 175 -4.31 26.30 14.73
C VAL A 175 -3.24 27.17 15.39
N ILE A 176 -3.28 28.49 15.18
CA ILE A 176 -2.31 29.41 15.79
C ILE A 176 -2.40 29.37 17.31
N ALA A 177 -3.61 29.24 17.87
CA ALA A 177 -3.82 29.12 19.31
C ALA A 177 -3.24 27.80 19.88
N ILE A 178 -3.44 26.68 19.19
CA ILE A 178 -2.95 25.35 19.62
C ILE A 178 -1.42 25.24 19.51
N THR A 179 -0.84 25.68 18.39
CA THR A 179 0.59 25.50 18.11
C THR A 179 1.47 26.58 18.73
N GLY A 180 0.91 27.74 19.07
CA GLY A 180 1.62 28.91 19.58
C GLY A 180 2.50 29.63 18.56
N GLU A 181 2.57 29.14 17.31
CA GLU A 181 3.43 29.68 16.25
C GLU A 181 2.72 29.63 14.89
N LYS A 182 2.93 30.66 14.04
CA LYS A 182 2.49 30.63 12.64
C LYS A 182 3.44 29.73 11.82
N GLY A 183 3.13 28.44 11.82
CA GLY A 183 3.87 27.42 11.09
C GLY A 183 3.47 27.28 9.61
N GLU A 184 4.06 26.30 8.93
CA GLU A 184 3.76 25.97 7.53
C GLU A 184 2.27 25.65 7.31
N ASN A 185 1.66 24.91 8.24
CA ASN A 185 0.26 24.51 8.20
C ASN A 185 -0.71 25.71 8.22
N ALA A 186 -0.44 26.70 9.07
CA ALA A 186 -1.24 27.93 9.12
C ALA A 186 -1.18 28.70 7.78
N ASN A 187 -0.02 28.71 7.12
CA ASN A 187 0.12 29.34 5.81
C ASN A 187 -0.66 28.61 4.71
N LEU A 188 -0.88 27.29 4.82
CA LEU A 188 -1.71 26.55 3.87
C LEU A 188 -3.18 26.97 3.96
N VAL A 189 -3.72 27.05 5.18
CA VAL A 189 -5.09 27.50 5.43
C VAL A 189 -5.28 28.95 5.00
N GLU A 190 -4.35 29.83 5.37
CA GLU A 190 -4.40 31.25 5.00
C GLU A 190 -4.41 31.45 3.47
N LYS A 191 -3.61 30.68 2.71
CA LYS A 191 -3.63 30.73 1.24
C LYS A 191 -4.99 30.38 0.67
N MET A 192 -5.66 29.36 1.20
CA MET A 192 -7.00 29.01 0.76
C MET A 192 -8.01 30.10 1.10
N VAL A 193 -7.97 30.65 2.32
CA VAL A 193 -8.86 31.76 2.72
C VAL A 193 -8.71 32.96 1.78
N LEU A 194 -7.47 33.41 1.54
CA LEU A 194 -7.19 34.53 0.63
C LEU A 194 -7.63 34.25 -0.81
N GLN A 195 -7.49 33.00 -1.26
CA GLN A 195 -7.96 32.58 -2.57
C GLN A 195 -9.48 32.66 -2.66
N LEU A 196 -10.21 32.14 -1.67
CA LEU A 196 -11.67 32.20 -1.63
C LEU A 196 -12.18 33.65 -1.55
N GLU A 197 -11.55 34.51 -0.75
CA GLU A 197 -11.88 35.94 -0.66
C GLU A 197 -11.75 36.64 -2.02
N ARG A 198 -10.65 36.38 -2.75
CA ARG A 198 -10.46 36.94 -4.10
C ARG A 198 -11.52 36.43 -5.08
N LEU A 199 -11.89 35.16 -5.00
CA LEU A 199 -12.93 34.58 -5.83
C LEU A 199 -14.33 35.12 -5.49
N LEU A 200 -14.56 35.59 -4.26
CA LEU A 200 -15.80 36.27 -3.89
C LEU A 200 -15.88 37.69 -4.47
N GLU A 201 -14.76 38.37 -4.70
CA GLU A 201 -14.72 39.66 -5.39
C GLU A 201 -15.04 39.51 -6.88
N ASP A 202 -14.50 38.47 -7.52
CA ASP A 202 -14.70 38.19 -8.93
C ASP A 202 -14.60 36.67 -9.22
N PRO A 203 -15.75 35.95 -9.25
CA PRO A 203 -15.78 34.51 -9.49
C PRO A 203 -15.18 34.06 -10.82
N GLU A 204 -15.18 34.92 -11.86
CA GLU A 204 -14.62 34.58 -13.17
C GLU A 204 -13.09 34.42 -13.12
N GLN A 205 -12.42 34.97 -12.09
CA GLN A 205 -10.98 34.80 -11.92
C GLN A 205 -10.56 33.34 -11.77
N ILE A 206 -11.47 32.44 -11.39
CA ILE A 206 -11.17 31.00 -11.32
C ILE A 206 -10.66 30.44 -12.66
N ALA A 207 -11.09 31.02 -13.78
CA ALA A 207 -10.69 30.62 -15.13
C ALA A 207 -9.39 31.29 -15.62
N LEU A 208 -8.83 32.24 -14.86
CA LEU A 208 -7.68 33.05 -15.28
C LEU A 208 -6.36 32.57 -14.66
N GLY A 209 -5.25 32.73 -15.40
CA GLY A 209 -3.90 32.71 -14.82
C GLY A 209 -3.47 31.43 -14.07
N GLY A 210 -4.13 30.29 -14.30
CA GLY A 210 -3.86 29.03 -13.57
C GLY A 210 -4.54 28.93 -12.20
N GLU A 211 -5.50 29.81 -11.91
CA GLU A 211 -6.18 29.92 -10.62
C GLU A 211 -6.90 28.63 -10.21
N LEU A 212 -7.62 27.98 -11.12
CA LEU A 212 -8.23 26.66 -10.90
C LEU A 212 -7.21 25.60 -10.49
N GLY A 213 -6.02 25.61 -11.10
CA GLY A 213 -4.93 24.71 -10.76
C GLY A 213 -4.37 24.99 -9.36
N SER A 214 -4.21 26.26 -8.99
CA SER A 214 -3.83 26.66 -7.62
C SER A 214 -4.91 26.25 -6.61
N PHE A 215 -6.18 26.40 -6.97
CA PHE A 215 -7.31 26.01 -6.13
C PHE A 215 -7.28 24.50 -5.83
N LYS A 216 -7.14 23.67 -6.87
CA LYS A 216 -6.92 22.22 -6.73
C LYS A 216 -5.72 21.88 -5.83
N SER A 217 -4.58 22.54 -6.06
CA SER A 217 -3.35 22.31 -5.30
C SER A 217 -3.51 22.68 -3.82
N ASN A 218 -4.21 23.77 -3.54
CA ASN A 218 -4.49 24.21 -2.18
C ASN A 218 -5.47 23.23 -1.48
N ILE A 219 -6.51 22.75 -2.15
CA ILE A 219 -7.41 21.70 -1.61
C ILE A 219 -6.62 20.43 -1.31
N THR A 220 -5.78 20.01 -2.25
CA THR A 220 -4.91 18.84 -2.08
C THR A 220 -3.98 19.00 -0.88
N SER A 221 -3.44 20.19 -0.67
CA SER A 221 -2.56 20.50 0.47
C SER A 221 -3.31 20.46 1.80
N LEU A 222 -4.56 20.96 1.84
CA LEU A 222 -5.43 20.85 3.02
C LEU A 222 -5.77 19.38 3.33
N ALA A 223 -6.06 18.57 2.32
CA ALA A 223 -6.33 17.14 2.50
C ALA A 223 -5.09 16.38 2.99
N THR A 224 -3.91 16.65 2.43
CA THR A 224 -2.64 16.08 2.94
C THR A 224 -2.39 16.47 4.38
N TRP A 225 -2.67 17.73 4.75
CA TRP A 225 -2.51 18.19 6.12
C TRP A 225 -3.52 17.53 7.08
N LEU A 226 -4.75 17.27 6.63
CA LEU A 226 -5.74 16.51 7.38
C LEU A 226 -5.22 15.10 7.73
N ILE A 227 -4.54 14.42 6.80
CA ILE A 227 -3.86 13.14 7.07
C ILE A 227 -2.77 13.33 8.14
N GLN A 228 -1.95 14.38 8.03
CA GLN A 228 -0.87 14.65 8.99
C GLN A 228 -1.38 15.00 10.40
N ILE A 229 -2.51 15.68 10.54
CA ILE A 229 -3.14 15.94 11.85
C ILE A 229 -3.75 14.65 12.42
N ALA A 230 -4.29 13.78 11.58
CA ALA A 230 -4.80 12.48 12.04
C ALA A 230 -3.69 11.55 12.55
N GLU A 231 -2.46 11.74 12.08
CA GLU A 231 -1.28 11.03 12.55
C GLU A 231 -0.70 11.69 13.80
N MET A 232 -0.90 11.05 14.95
CA MET A 232 -0.41 11.46 16.25
C MET A 232 0.67 10.50 16.79
N PRO A 233 1.84 10.37 16.15
CA PRO A 233 2.86 9.41 16.55
C PRO A 233 3.44 9.74 17.92
N LEU A 234 3.78 8.73 18.72
CA LEU A 234 4.50 8.91 19.98
C LEU A 234 5.40 7.70 20.23
N GLU A 235 6.71 7.92 20.35
CA GLU A 235 7.65 6.87 20.73
C GLU A 235 7.86 6.91 22.24
N LEU A 236 7.66 5.79 22.92
CA LEU A 236 7.87 5.63 24.36
C LEU A 236 9.00 4.63 24.62
N ASP A 237 9.90 4.97 25.54
CA ASP A 237 11.02 4.12 25.99
C ASP A 237 10.74 3.49 27.37
N ALA A 238 10.17 4.30 28.28
CA ALA A 238 9.76 3.81 29.59
C ALA A 238 8.75 4.77 30.20
N PHE A 239 8.05 4.32 31.24
CA PHE A 239 7.38 5.20 32.17
C PHE A 239 7.81 4.90 33.60
N ALA A 240 7.76 5.92 34.46
CA ALA A 240 8.17 5.84 35.85
C ALA A 240 6.97 6.16 36.75
N LEU A 241 6.76 5.30 37.74
CA LEU A 241 5.88 5.56 38.87
C LEU A 241 6.73 6.14 40.01
N TYR A 242 6.38 7.30 40.55
CA TYR A 242 7.13 7.89 41.65
C TYR A 242 6.25 8.70 42.60
N ALA A 243 6.69 8.82 43.85
CA ALA A 243 6.03 9.62 44.89
C ALA A 243 6.80 10.91 45.23
N ASP A 244 8.09 10.99 44.90
CA ASP A 244 8.95 12.18 45.08
C ASP A 244 9.64 12.50 43.76
N GLU A 245 9.43 13.72 43.24
CA GLU A 245 9.99 14.23 41.96
C GLU A 245 11.52 14.14 41.90
N ASN A 246 12.22 14.14 43.05
CA ASN A 246 13.68 14.03 43.11
C ASN A 246 14.24 12.66 42.69
N THR A 247 13.37 11.67 42.45
CA THR A 247 13.77 10.31 42.08
C THR A 247 13.79 10.06 40.56
N LEU A 248 13.29 11.01 39.76
CA LEU A 248 13.20 10.85 38.30
C LEU A 248 14.58 10.96 37.64
N LYS A 249 14.95 9.96 36.84
CA LYS A 249 16.22 9.97 36.09
C LYS A 249 16.14 10.90 34.87
N PRO A 250 17.22 11.60 34.50
CA PRO A 250 17.26 12.42 33.28
C PRO A 250 16.98 11.58 32.03
N ALA A 251 16.27 12.17 31.06
CA ALA A 251 15.91 11.49 29.82
C ALA A 251 17.09 11.26 28.85
N GLY A 252 18.11 12.14 28.87
CA GLY A 252 19.28 12.10 27.99
C GLY A 252 20.60 11.77 28.68
N ALA A 253 21.57 11.25 27.92
CA ALA A 253 22.95 11.13 28.37
C ALA A 253 23.65 12.51 28.29
N GLY A 254 24.47 12.86 29.28
CA GLY A 254 25.24 14.13 29.24
C GLY A 254 26.18 14.20 28.03
N PHE A 255 26.45 15.43 27.55
CA PHE A 255 27.18 15.74 26.31
C PHE A 255 28.42 14.85 26.05
N PHE A 256 29.30 14.69 27.03
CA PHE A 256 30.54 13.90 26.87
C PHE A 256 30.29 12.39 26.67
N LYS A 257 29.22 11.86 27.26
CA LYS A 257 28.84 10.45 27.11
C LYS A 257 28.21 10.20 25.73
N GLY A 258 27.45 11.18 25.21
CA GLY A 258 26.93 11.15 23.84
C GLY A 258 28.03 11.15 22.79
N PHE A 259 28.98 12.10 22.88
CA PHE A 259 30.11 12.19 21.94
C PHE A 259 30.97 10.92 21.89
N TRP A 260 31.24 10.30 23.05
CA TRP A 260 32.01 9.06 23.12
C TRP A 260 31.26 7.87 22.50
N ASN A 261 29.94 7.80 22.71
CA ASN A 261 29.08 6.80 22.07
C ASN A 261 29.09 6.94 20.55
N ASP A 262 28.91 8.16 20.02
CA ASP A 262 28.89 8.39 18.58
C ASP A 262 30.22 8.04 17.91
N THR A 263 31.34 8.28 18.61
CA THR A 263 32.67 7.86 18.16
C THR A 263 32.77 6.33 18.09
N ILE A 264 32.29 5.61 19.09
CA ILE A 264 32.27 4.13 19.08
C ILE A 264 31.37 3.62 17.95
N ARG A 265 30.17 4.17 17.77
CA ARG A 265 29.25 3.81 16.68
C ARG A 265 29.90 3.97 15.31
N PHE A 266 30.56 5.10 15.07
CA PHE A 266 31.25 5.36 13.82
C PHE A 266 32.31 4.31 13.50
N PHE A 267 33.09 3.88 14.50
CA PHE A 267 34.09 2.82 14.27
C PHE A 267 33.45 1.44 14.17
N ALA A 268 32.37 1.16 14.88
CA ALA A 268 31.67 -0.11 14.82
C ALA A 268 31.07 -0.39 13.43
N THR A 269 30.52 0.63 12.75
CA THR A 269 29.95 0.48 11.39
C THR A 269 30.95 0.01 10.32
N PHE A 270 32.26 0.07 10.58
CA PHE A 270 33.28 -0.49 9.67
C PHE A 270 33.53 -1.99 9.87
N PHE A 271 33.03 -2.58 10.95
CA PHE A 271 33.30 -3.97 11.34
C PHE A 271 32.03 -4.80 11.60
N THR A 272 30.84 -4.19 11.55
CA THR A 272 29.54 -4.85 11.77
C THR A 272 28.81 -5.07 10.45
N ASP A 273 28.32 -6.28 10.24
CA ASP A 273 27.60 -6.69 9.02
C ASP A 273 26.09 -6.50 9.22
N ASP A 274 25.56 -5.35 8.77
CA ASP A 274 24.15 -4.95 8.96
C ASP A 274 23.14 -5.77 8.13
N THR A 275 23.62 -6.76 7.36
CA THR A 275 22.80 -7.66 6.54
C THR A 275 22.24 -8.86 7.34
N LYS A 276 22.87 -9.19 8.48
CA LYS A 276 22.45 -10.28 9.34
C LYS A 276 21.43 -9.80 10.36
N VAL A 277 20.22 -10.34 10.29
CA VAL A 277 19.24 -10.23 11.39
C VAL A 277 19.65 -11.29 12.42
N ALA A 278 20.15 -10.86 13.59
CA ALA A 278 20.88 -11.70 14.52
C ALA A 278 20.13 -13.00 14.90
N THR A 279 20.82 -14.14 14.79
CA THR A 279 20.40 -15.46 15.26
C THR A 279 21.04 -15.76 16.61
N ASP A 280 20.29 -16.41 17.53
CA ASP A 280 20.88 -16.96 18.76
C ASP A 280 21.94 -18.02 18.43
N GLU A 281 23.12 -17.90 19.04
CA GLU A 281 24.37 -18.63 18.70
C GLU A 281 24.30 -20.18 18.87
N GLU A 282 23.22 -20.75 19.43
CA GLU A 282 23.19 -22.18 19.81
C GLU A 282 22.65 -23.16 18.74
N ILE A 283 22.11 -22.70 17.59
CA ILE A 283 21.43 -23.58 16.60
C ILE A 283 22.15 -23.66 15.23
N GLU A 284 23.49 -23.64 15.20
CA GLU A 284 24.24 -23.53 13.93
C GLU A 284 24.29 -24.80 13.07
N THR A 285 24.03 -26.01 13.61
CA THR A 285 24.38 -27.24 12.86
C THR A 285 23.34 -27.72 11.83
N LYS A 286 22.12 -27.15 11.79
CA LYS A 286 21.04 -27.55 10.85
C LYS A 286 20.09 -26.43 10.41
N ALA A 287 20.51 -25.17 10.40
CA ALA A 287 19.60 -24.08 10.05
C ALA A 287 19.25 -24.03 8.54
N VAL A 288 17.97 -23.97 8.19
CA VAL A 288 17.49 -23.71 6.81
C VAL A 288 17.85 -22.28 6.42
N LYS A 289 18.48 -22.08 5.27
CA LYS A 289 18.79 -20.73 4.78
C LYS A 289 17.62 -20.15 4.00
N VAL A 290 17.07 -19.04 4.49
CA VAL A 290 15.92 -18.36 3.90
C VAL A 290 16.34 -16.95 3.53
N TRP A 291 16.19 -16.59 2.25
CA TRP A 291 16.38 -15.21 1.81
C TRP A 291 15.05 -14.54 1.54
N LEU A 292 14.96 -13.27 1.92
CA LEU A 292 13.79 -12.44 1.76
C LEU A 292 14.21 -11.12 1.10
N ALA A 293 13.44 -10.68 0.12
CA ALA A 293 13.67 -9.43 -0.60
C ALA A 293 12.56 -8.39 -0.35
N THR A 294 12.28 -8.13 0.93
CA THR A 294 11.27 -7.15 1.35
C THR A 294 11.90 -6.03 2.17
N GLY A 295 11.08 -5.17 2.79
CA GLY A 295 11.57 -4.21 3.78
C GLY A 295 12.05 -4.90 5.07
N ARG A 296 12.76 -4.12 5.90
CA ARG A 296 13.33 -4.58 7.17
C ARG A 296 12.25 -4.96 8.19
N ASP A 297 11.14 -4.21 8.25
CA ASP A 297 10.04 -4.50 9.18
C ASP A 297 9.38 -5.83 8.85
N GLN A 298 9.17 -6.11 7.55
CA GLN A 298 8.70 -7.40 7.06
C GLN A 298 9.60 -8.55 7.49
N ALA A 299 10.93 -8.37 7.37
CA ALA A 299 11.91 -9.37 7.78
C ALA A 299 11.88 -9.61 9.30
N GLN A 300 11.73 -8.54 10.10
CA GLN A 300 11.69 -8.65 11.55
C GLN A 300 10.41 -9.36 12.05
N VAL A 301 9.25 -9.06 11.46
CA VAL A 301 8.01 -9.78 11.79
C VAL A 301 8.16 -11.26 11.48
N LEU A 302 8.68 -11.61 10.30
CA LEU A 302 8.93 -13.01 9.94
C LEU A 302 9.91 -13.68 10.91
N ARG A 303 11.01 -13.00 11.28
CA ARG A 303 11.97 -13.51 12.28
C ARG A 303 11.28 -13.85 13.60
N ASN A 304 10.46 -12.95 14.13
CA ASN A 304 9.74 -13.18 15.38
C ASN A 304 8.81 -14.40 15.26
N LEU A 305 8.06 -14.52 14.17
CA LEU A 305 7.20 -15.70 13.92
C LEU A 305 8.02 -17.00 13.85
N ILE A 306 9.20 -16.97 13.23
CA ILE A 306 10.09 -18.12 13.17
C ILE A 306 10.58 -18.52 14.56
N ASP A 307 10.95 -17.56 15.40
CA ASP A 307 11.48 -17.82 16.74
C ASP A 307 10.39 -18.27 17.72
N GLU A 308 9.18 -17.73 17.59
CA GLU A 308 8.06 -18.02 18.50
C GLU A 308 7.24 -19.25 18.10
N ARG A 309 7.18 -19.58 16.80
CA ARG A 309 6.35 -20.67 16.27
C ARG A 309 7.18 -21.76 15.62
N PHE A 310 7.91 -21.44 14.55
CA PHE A 310 8.54 -22.45 13.71
C PHE A 310 9.63 -23.25 14.43
N THR A 311 10.62 -22.55 15.00
CA THR A 311 11.78 -23.20 15.62
C THR A 311 11.37 -24.07 16.82
N PRO A 312 10.49 -23.61 17.74
CA PRO A 312 10.00 -24.43 18.84
C PRO A 312 9.15 -25.64 18.39
N GLU A 313 8.32 -25.49 17.36
CA GLU A 313 7.42 -26.55 16.89
C GLU A 313 8.16 -27.64 16.12
N TYR A 314 9.05 -27.24 15.20
CA TYR A 314 9.72 -28.17 14.28
C TYR A 314 11.12 -28.58 14.75
N GLY A 315 11.73 -27.86 15.69
CA GLY A 315 13.11 -28.10 16.13
C GLY A 315 14.14 -27.81 15.02
N ILE A 316 13.77 -26.96 14.06
CA ILE A 316 14.57 -26.59 12.89
C ILE A 316 14.96 -25.12 13.03
N GLY A 317 16.27 -24.83 13.03
CA GLY A 317 16.74 -23.45 12.97
C GLY A 317 16.51 -22.82 11.59
N VAL A 318 16.36 -21.50 11.54
CA VAL A 318 16.27 -20.77 10.27
C VAL A 318 17.27 -19.61 10.29
N ASP A 319 18.05 -19.52 9.23
CA ASP A 319 19.00 -18.44 8.95
C ASP A 319 18.33 -17.50 7.94
N LEU A 320 17.69 -16.44 8.44
CA LEU A 320 16.93 -15.47 7.65
C LEU A 320 17.81 -14.28 7.28
N GLU A 321 18.05 -14.08 5.98
CA GLU A 321 18.86 -12.96 5.48
C GLU A 321 18.03 -12.06 4.55
N LEU A 322 18.19 -10.73 4.73
CA LEU A 322 17.59 -9.74 3.85
C LEU A 322 18.53 -9.47 2.68
N VAL A 323 18.22 -10.02 1.51
CA VAL A 323 19.11 -9.99 0.35
C VAL A 323 18.36 -9.45 -0.88
N PRO A 324 18.91 -8.43 -1.59
CA PRO A 324 18.33 -7.98 -2.85
C PRO A 324 18.27 -9.10 -3.90
N LEU A 325 17.15 -9.22 -4.62
CA LEU A 325 16.95 -10.29 -5.62
C LEU A 325 18.02 -10.33 -6.71
N ASP A 326 18.64 -9.20 -7.06
CA ASP A 326 19.68 -9.16 -8.10
C ASP A 326 20.97 -9.91 -7.71
N VAL A 327 21.20 -10.14 -6.41
CA VAL A 327 22.35 -10.91 -5.90
C VAL A 327 22.05 -12.42 -5.92
N LEU A 328 20.78 -12.81 -6.03
CA LEU A 328 20.35 -14.20 -5.93
C LEU A 328 20.91 -15.06 -7.07
N VAL A 329 20.81 -14.62 -8.32
CA VAL A 329 21.31 -15.40 -9.47
C VAL A 329 22.83 -15.65 -9.39
N PRO A 330 23.70 -14.63 -9.18
CA PRO A 330 25.13 -14.87 -8.97
C PRO A 330 25.44 -15.80 -7.78
N ALA A 331 24.74 -15.66 -6.65
CA ALA A 331 24.98 -16.48 -5.46
C ALA A 331 24.57 -17.95 -5.67
N THR A 332 23.43 -18.19 -6.33
CA THR A 332 23.00 -19.55 -6.71
C THR A 332 24.02 -20.19 -7.65
N LEU A 333 24.53 -19.46 -8.66
CA LEU A 333 25.57 -19.95 -9.57
C LEU A 333 26.91 -20.22 -8.86
N ALA A 334 27.21 -19.50 -7.78
CA ALA A 334 28.40 -19.70 -6.95
C ALA A 334 28.26 -20.85 -5.93
N GLY A 335 27.09 -21.51 -5.85
CA GLY A 335 26.81 -22.56 -4.86
C GLY A 335 26.62 -22.03 -3.43
N THR A 336 26.54 -20.72 -3.26
CA THR A 336 26.35 -20.03 -1.97
C THR A 336 24.91 -19.57 -1.77
N GLY A 337 24.00 -19.95 -2.65
CA GLY A 337 22.58 -19.60 -2.57
C GLY A 337 21.89 -20.16 -1.32
N PRO A 338 20.69 -19.61 -0.99
CA PRO A 338 19.86 -20.09 0.10
C PRO A 338 19.16 -21.41 -0.25
N ASP A 339 18.45 -21.96 0.73
CA ASP A 339 17.63 -23.16 0.55
C ASP A 339 16.21 -22.76 0.08
N VAL A 340 15.66 -21.67 0.61
CA VAL A 340 14.35 -21.08 0.27
C VAL A 340 14.50 -19.58 -0.02
N VAL A 341 13.71 -19.06 -0.96
CA VAL A 341 13.61 -17.62 -1.23
C VAL A 341 12.15 -17.20 -1.21
N LEU A 342 11.87 -16.10 -0.50
CA LEU A 342 10.55 -15.50 -0.35
C LEU A 342 10.39 -14.26 -1.23
N SER A 343 9.14 -13.91 -1.52
CA SER A 343 8.72 -12.72 -2.28
C SER A 343 9.36 -12.63 -3.66
N VAL A 344 9.52 -13.77 -4.34
CA VAL A 344 10.08 -13.80 -5.70
C VAL A 344 8.98 -13.55 -6.71
N ASP A 345 9.17 -12.59 -7.62
CA ASP A 345 8.21 -12.35 -8.71
C ASP A 345 8.24 -13.48 -9.75
N GLN A 346 7.17 -13.57 -10.54
CA GLN A 346 6.97 -14.61 -11.55
C GLN A 346 8.12 -14.68 -12.60
N THR A 347 8.67 -13.52 -12.99
CA THR A 347 9.76 -13.44 -13.98
C THR A 347 11.04 -14.06 -13.42
N LYS A 348 11.40 -13.69 -12.19
CA LYS A 348 12.60 -14.19 -11.53
C LYS A 348 12.48 -15.68 -11.22
N MET A 349 11.33 -16.15 -10.76
CA MET A 349 11.10 -17.58 -10.56
C MET A 349 11.35 -18.35 -11.86
N MET A 350 10.83 -17.85 -12.98
CA MET A 350 11.02 -18.47 -14.29
C MET A 350 12.49 -18.53 -14.69
N ASP A 351 13.27 -17.46 -14.46
CA ASP A 351 14.71 -17.45 -14.74
C ASP A 351 15.46 -18.58 -14.00
N PHE A 352 15.06 -18.91 -12.76
CA PHE A 352 15.63 -20.04 -12.01
C PHE A 352 15.10 -21.39 -12.48
N ALA A 353 13.81 -21.49 -12.78
CA ALA A 353 13.19 -22.72 -13.28
C ALA A 353 13.83 -23.16 -14.61
N MET A 354 14.05 -22.21 -15.54
CA MET A 354 14.70 -22.46 -16.83
C MET A 354 16.14 -22.96 -16.70
N ARG A 355 16.84 -22.56 -15.63
CA ARG A 355 18.21 -23.01 -15.31
C ARG A 355 18.23 -24.31 -14.53
N SER A 356 17.07 -24.97 -14.35
CA SER A 356 16.92 -26.16 -13.54
C SER A 356 17.44 -25.97 -12.10
N SER A 357 17.35 -24.76 -11.56
CA SER A 357 17.87 -24.41 -10.23
C SER A 357 16.82 -24.54 -9.12
N LEU A 358 15.56 -24.80 -9.47
CA LEU A 358 14.45 -24.97 -8.53
C LEU A 358 14.04 -26.43 -8.35
N VAL A 359 13.47 -26.72 -7.19
CA VAL A 359 12.81 -28.00 -6.88
C VAL A 359 11.37 -27.96 -7.39
N ASP A 360 10.90 -29.06 -7.99
CA ASP A 360 9.49 -29.23 -8.35
C ASP A 360 8.67 -29.57 -7.11
N LEU A 361 7.92 -28.59 -6.63
CA LEU A 361 7.14 -28.68 -5.40
C LEU A 361 5.95 -29.63 -5.54
N SER A 362 5.44 -29.85 -6.76
CA SER A 362 4.35 -30.80 -7.01
C SER A 362 4.73 -32.25 -6.72
N SER A 363 6.02 -32.55 -6.71
CA SER A 363 6.56 -33.87 -6.39
C SER A 363 6.71 -34.13 -4.88
N LEU A 364 6.59 -33.09 -4.05
CA LEU A 364 6.82 -33.17 -2.60
C LEU A 364 5.59 -33.70 -1.86
N LYS A 365 5.83 -34.48 -0.80
CA LYS A 365 4.76 -35.07 0.01
C LYS A 365 3.94 -33.97 0.69
N GLY A 366 2.62 -34.05 0.53
CA GLY A 366 1.66 -33.12 1.13
C GLY A 366 1.40 -31.86 0.31
N TYR A 367 1.94 -31.76 -0.92
CA TYR A 367 1.68 -30.64 -1.83
C TYR A 367 0.18 -30.29 -1.96
N GLU A 368 -0.66 -31.28 -2.24
CA GLU A 368 -2.12 -31.10 -2.40
C GLU A 368 -2.79 -30.49 -1.16
N GLU A 369 -2.31 -30.81 0.04
CA GLU A 369 -2.86 -30.25 1.28
C GLU A 369 -2.51 -28.77 1.46
N VAL A 370 -1.37 -28.34 0.92
CA VAL A 370 -0.90 -26.96 0.96
C VAL A 370 -1.66 -26.12 -0.06
N VAL A 371 -1.83 -26.62 -1.29
CA VAL A 371 -2.35 -25.81 -2.38
C VAL A 371 -3.88 -25.73 -2.46
N LYS A 372 -4.60 -26.56 -1.69
CA LYS A 372 -6.08 -26.61 -1.70
C LYS A 372 -6.77 -25.26 -1.39
N ASP A 373 -6.09 -24.39 -0.64
CA ASP A 373 -6.62 -23.10 -0.18
C ASP A 373 -6.26 -21.95 -1.14
N PHE A 374 -5.68 -22.26 -2.31
CA PHE A 374 -5.32 -21.29 -3.35
C PHE A 374 -6.27 -21.38 -4.55
N TYR A 375 -6.42 -20.28 -5.29
CA TYR A 375 -7.13 -20.30 -6.57
C TYR A 375 -6.29 -20.97 -7.65
N PRO A 376 -6.89 -21.71 -8.60
CA PRO A 376 -6.16 -22.32 -9.71
C PRO A 376 -5.28 -21.34 -10.49
N SER A 377 -5.76 -20.10 -10.68
CA SER A 377 -5.04 -19.01 -11.36
C SER A 377 -3.68 -18.67 -10.75
N SER A 378 -3.57 -18.73 -9.42
CA SER A 378 -2.29 -18.51 -8.74
C SER A 378 -1.30 -19.63 -9.01
N LEU A 379 -1.76 -20.88 -9.08
CA LEU A 379 -0.94 -22.07 -9.36
C LEU A 379 -0.52 -22.12 -10.84
N GLU A 380 -1.40 -21.71 -11.76
CA GLU A 380 -1.07 -21.52 -13.18
C GLU A 380 0.09 -20.54 -13.38
N SER A 381 0.14 -19.47 -12.58
CA SER A 381 1.18 -18.44 -12.67
C SER A 381 2.56 -18.94 -12.24
N VAL A 382 2.62 -20.01 -11.42
CA VAL A 382 3.87 -20.62 -10.95
C VAL A 382 4.18 -21.97 -11.62
N ALA A 383 3.41 -22.33 -12.64
CA ALA A 383 3.59 -23.55 -13.40
C ALA A 383 4.58 -23.36 -14.57
N TYR A 384 5.46 -24.33 -14.78
CA TYR A 384 6.33 -24.38 -15.94
C TYR A 384 6.64 -25.83 -16.32
N GLN A 385 6.53 -26.18 -17.61
CA GLN A 385 6.78 -27.55 -18.11
C GLN A 385 6.01 -28.65 -17.35
N GLU A 386 4.76 -28.37 -16.96
CA GLU A 386 3.87 -29.26 -16.18
C GLU A 386 4.33 -29.49 -14.72
N GLN A 387 5.26 -28.67 -14.23
CA GLN A 387 5.78 -28.69 -12.85
C GLN A 387 5.44 -27.39 -12.11
N ILE A 388 5.50 -27.42 -10.79
CA ILE A 388 5.17 -26.27 -9.93
C ILE A 388 6.43 -25.84 -9.18
N PHE A 389 6.85 -24.60 -9.38
CA PHE A 389 8.14 -24.12 -8.87
C PHE A 389 8.03 -23.08 -7.74
N GLY A 390 6.82 -22.73 -7.32
CA GLY A 390 6.59 -21.82 -6.21
C GLY A 390 5.26 -22.05 -5.50
N LEU A 391 5.15 -21.54 -4.29
CA LEU A 391 3.88 -21.37 -3.57
C LEU A 391 3.52 -19.88 -3.60
N PRO A 392 2.37 -19.49 -4.18
CA PRO A 392 1.98 -18.09 -4.27
C PRO A 392 1.78 -17.46 -2.89
N GLU A 393 2.54 -16.42 -2.58
CA GLU A 393 2.43 -15.64 -1.35
C GLU A 393 1.39 -14.54 -1.49
N THR A 394 1.51 -13.79 -2.59
CA THR A 394 0.59 -12.73 -2.95
C THR A 394 -0.04 -12.98 -4.31
N GLN A 395 -1.26 -12.50 -4.49
CA GLN A 395 -1.95 -12.51 -5.77
C GLN A 395 -2.67 -11.18 -5.95
N THR A 396 -2.38 -10.51 -7.07
CA THR A 396 -3.05 -9.25 -7.42
C THR A 396 -3.66 -9.29 -8.81
N PHE A 397 -4.67 -8.46 -9.02
CA PHE A 397 -5.42 -8.34 -10.27
C PHE A 397 -6.15 -7.00 -10.31
N SER A 398 -6.60 -6.61 -11.50
CA SER A 398 -7.33 -5.37 -11.69
C SER A 398 -8.80 -5.46 -11.25
N MET A 399 -9.32 -4.35 -10.74
CA MET A 399 -10.74 -4.09 -10.48
C MET A 399 -11.15 -2.74 -11.06
N LEU A 400 -12.45 -2.54 -11.24
CA LEU A 400 -13.03 -1.25 -11.63
C LEU A 400 -13.38 -0.44 -10.39
N PHE A 401 -12.77 0.73 -10.22
CA PHE A 401 -13.08 1.70 -9.18
C PHE A 401 -13.99 2.80 -9.74
N TYR A 402 -14.99 3.23 -8.98
CA TYR A 402 -15.91 4.28 -9.40
C TYR A 402 -16.43 5.15 -8.23
N ARG A 403 -16.71 6.42 -8.51
CA ARG A 403 -17.27 7.41 -7.58
C ARG A 403 -18.79 7.31 -7.56
N THR A 404 -19.35 6.76 -6.50
CA THR A 404 -20.81 6.52 -6.37
C THR A 404 -21.58 7.83 -6.43
N ASP A 405 -21.09 8.88 -5.76
CA ASP A 405 -21.71 10.20 -5.73
C ASP A 405 -21.78 10.86 -7.11
N ILE A 406 -20.72 10.73 -7.91
CA ILE A 406 -20.68 11.27 -9.29
C ILE A 406 -21.59 10.45 -10.19
N PHE A 407 -21.57 9.12 -10.08
CA PHE A 407 -22.43 8.24 -10.86
C PHE A 407 -23.91 8.50 -10.59
N GLU A 408 -24.30 8.66 -9.32
CA GLU A 408 -25.65 9.03 -8.91
C GLU A 408 -26.05 10.40 -9.46
N SER A 409 -25.15 11.40 -9.40
CA SER A 409 -25.42 12.75 -9.92
C SER A 409 -25.66 12.79 -11.43
N LEU A 410 -24.96 11.93 -12.19
CA LEU A 410 -25.09 11.82 -13.65
C LEU A 410 -26.19 10.83 -14.08
N GLY A 411 -26.77 10.08 -13.14
CA GLY A 411 -27.77 9.05 -13.42
C GLY A 411 -27.22 7.86 -14.22
N ILE A 412 -25.94 7.56 -14.08
CA ILE A 412 -25.23 6.48 -14.77
C ILE A 412 -24.93 5.32 -13.82
N ARG A 413 -24.64 4.14 -14.37
CA ARG A 413 -24.28 2.94 -13.59
C ARG A 413 -22.85 2.50 -13.89
N PRO A 414 -22.19 1.77 -12.96
CA PRO A 414 -20.91 1.13 -13.23
C PRO A 414 -20.99 0.24 -14.48
N PRO A 415 -20.03 0.34 -15.43
CA PRO A 415 -20.02 -0.45 -16.64
C PRO A 415 -19.73 -1.92 -16.36
N GLU A 416 -20.54 -2.82 -16.92
CA GLU A 416 -20.36 -4.28 -16.80
C GLU A 416 -19.62 -4.86 -18.01
N THR A 417 -19.68 -4.18 -19.16
CA THR A 417 -19.04 -4.61 -20.42
C THR A 417 -18.11 -3.54 -21.00
N TRP A 418 -17.18 -3.95 -21.87
CA TRP A 418 -16.32 -3.00 -22.59
C TRP A 418 -17.10 -2.03 -23.48
N ASP A 419 -18.28 -2.42 -23.97
CA ASP A 419 -19.19 -1.51 -24.67
C ASP A 419 -19.80 -0.48 -23.73
N ASP A 420 -20.26 -0.87 -22.54
CA ASP A 420 -20.72 0.08 -21.52
C ASP A 420 -19.60 1.07 -21.16
N TYR A 421 -18.37 0.59 -21.02
CA TYR A 421 -17.21 1.44 -20.73
C TYR A 421 -16.94 2.43 -21.88
N ARG A 422 -17.05 1.99 -23.15
CA ARG A 422 -16.94 2.88 -24.32
C ARG A 422 -18.05 3.93 -24.37
N GLU A 423 -19.29 3.56 -24.05
CA GLU A 423 -20.44 4.47 -24.03
C GLU A 423 -20.38 5.45 -22.86
N LEU A 424 -19.80 5.04 -21.74
CA LEU A 424 -19.59 5.86 -20.55
C LEU A 424 -18.62 7.02 -20.81
N ILE A 425 -17.54 6.80 -21.56
CA ILE A 425 -16.47 7.79 -21.75
C ILE A 425 -17.00 9.11 -22.34
N PRO A 426 -17.78 9.13 -23.44
CA PRO A 426 -18.37 10.36 -23.97
C PRO A 426 -19.27 11.08 -22.96
N VAL A 427 -20.06 10.34 -22.17
CA VAL A 427 -20.93 10.95 -21.14
C VAL A 427 -20.10 11.67 -20.08
N LEU A 428 -18.99 11.06 -19.65
CA LEU A 428 -18.04 11.68 -18.73
C LEU A 428 -17.38 12.91 -19.35
N GLN A 429 -16.89 12.81 -20.58
CA GLN A 429 -16.22 13.90 -21.30
C GLN A 429 -17.15 15.09 -21.56
N MET A 430 -18.43 14.86 -21.86
CA MET A 430 -19.44 15.93 -21.99
C MET A 430 -19.64 16.70 -20.68
N ASN A 431 -19.30 16.09 -19.54
CA ASN A 431 -19.34 16.69 -18.22
C ASN A 431 -17.94 17.05 -17.71
N ASN A 432 -16.94 17.16 -18.59
CA ASN A 432 -15.53 17.48 -18.28
C ASN A 432 -14.84 16.53 -17.29
N TYR A 433 -15.31 15.28 -17.21
CA TYR A 433 -14.64 14.19 -16.51
C TYR A 433 -13.82 13.33 -17.46
N ASP A 434 -12.79 12.68 -16.92
CA ASP A 434 -12.01 11.66 -17.60
C ASP A 434 -12.36 10.24 -17.10
N ALA A 435 -11.88 9.22 -17.81
CA ALA A 435 -11.85 7.84 -17.33
C ALA A 435 -10.41 7.31 -17.36
N HIS A 436 -10.12 6.28 -16.56
CA HIS A 436 -8.79 5.68 -16.51
C HIS A 436 -8.77 4.21 -16.90
N MET A 437 -7.82 3.87 -17.78
CA MET A 437 -7.44 2.51 -18.13
C MET A 437 -5.91 2.43 -18.10
N PRO A 438 -5.32 1.30 -17.64
CA PRO A 438 -3.86 1.11 -17.69
C PRO A 438 -3.32 1.29 -19.11
N GLY A 439 -2.40 2.23 -19.27
CA GLY A 439 -1.75 2.57 -20.55
C GLY A 439 -0.24 2.39 -20.49
N THR A 440 0.52 3.44 -20.81
CA THR A 440 1.99 3.40 -20.88
C THR A 440 2.59 2.91 -19.56
N GLY A 441 3.43 1.89 -19.64
CA GLY A 441 4.10 1.20 -18.54
C GLY A 441 3.28 0.11 -17.86
N ALA A 442 2.00 -0.05 -18.22
CA ALA A 442 1.08 -0.98 -17.56
C ALA A 442 0.03 -1.61 -18.51
N VAL A 443 0.25 -1.58 -19.83
CA VAL A 443 -0.74 -2.04 -20.81
C VAL A 443 -0.92 -3.56 -20.83
N GLN A 444 0.14 -4.31 -20.57
CA GLN A 444 0.13 -5.76 -20.77
C GLN A 444 -0.94 -6.49 -19.93
N PRO A 445 -1.08 -6.29 -18.60
CA PRO A 445 -2.05 -7.04 -17.81
C PRO A 445 -3.49 -6.85 -18.30
N ILE A 446 -3.89 -5.62 -18.62
CA ILE A 446 -5.25 -5.33 -19.08
C ILE A 446 -5.48 -5.85 -20.51
N LEU A 447 -4.49 -5.71 -21.41
CA LEU A 447 -4.54 -6.32 -22.74
C LEU A 447 -4.70 -7.85 -22.66
N SER A 448 -3.92 -8.48 -21.78
CA SER A 448 -3.94 -9.93 -21.60
C SER A 448 -5.29 -10.40 -21.09
N SER A 449 -5.89 -9.66 -20.14
CA SER A 449 -7.24 -9.92 -19.64
C SER A 449 -8.27 -9.84 -20.76
N MET A 450 -8.25 -8.77 -21.57
CA MET A 450 -9.16 -8.65 -22.70
C MET A 450 -8.97 -9.76 -23.75
N ILE A 451 -7.73 -10.19 -24.00
CA ILE A 451 -7.45 -11.30 -24.93
C ILE A 451 -8.09 -12.60 -24.41
N VAL A 452 -7.94 -12.87 -23.11
CA VAL A 452 -8.52 -14.05 -22.46
C VAL A 452 -10.05 -14.04 -22.53
N GLN A 453 -10.68 -12.90 -22.23
CA GLN A 453 -12.15 -12.75 -22.30
C GLN A 453 -12.70 -12.96 -23.71
N ASN A 454 -11.90 -12.68 -24.74
CA ASN A 454 -12.24 -12.92 -26.15
C ASN A 454 -11.88 -14.35 -26.63
N GLY A 455 -11.47 -15.23 -25.71
CA GLY A 455 -11.12 -16.62 -26.02
C GLY A 455 -9.72 -16.81 -26.62
N GLY A 456 -8.84 -15.80 -26.52
CA GLY A 456 -7.45 -15.85 -26.96
C GLY A 456 -6.45 -16.18 -25.85
N ASP A 457 -5.18 -16.19 -26.22
CA ASP A 457 -4.04 -16.38 -25.31
C ASP A 457 -2.84 -15.54 -25.76
N LEU A 458 -1.94 -15.18 -24.84
CA LEU A 458 -0.70 -14.47 -25.18
C LEU A 458 0.27 -15.35 -25.95
N TYR A 459 0.19 -16.68 -25.76
CA TYR A 459 1.12 -17.65 -26.32
C TYR A 459 0.39 -18.84 -26.94
N GLN A 460 1.00 -19.41 -27.97
CA GLN A 460 0.53 -20.64 -28.61
C GLN A 460 1.13 -21.88 -27.96
N GLY A 461 0.49 -23.03 -28.19
CA GLY A 461 0.89 -24.33 -27.65
C GLY A 461 0.16 -24.68 -26.35
N GLN A 462 0.43 -25.86 -25.81
CA GLN A 462 -0.15 -26.35 -24.54
C GLN A 462 0.87 -27.22 -23.81
N GLY A 463 0.74 -27.30 -22.47
CA GLY A 463 1.70 -28.06 -21.66
C GLY A 463 3.14 -27.65 -21.96
N LYS A 464 3.97 -28.59 -22.40
CA LYS A 464 5.40 -28.36 -22.71
C LYS A 464 5.65 -27.51 -23.98
N SER A 465 4.69 -27.45 -24.90
CA SER A 465 4.77 -26.61 -26.10
C SER A 465 4.23 -25.19 -25.89
N TYR A 466 3.62 -24.88 -24.74
CA TYR A 466 3.16 -23.52 -24.43
C TYR A 466 4.33 -22.52 -24.54
N GLY A 467 4.12 -21.42 -25.25
CA GLY A 467 5.17 -20.45 -25.57
C GLY A 467 6.04 -20.81 -26.78
N VAL A 468 5.63 -21.76 -27.65
CA VAL A 468 6.36 -22.06 -28.91
C VAL A 468 6.34 -20.88 -29.88
N ALA A 469 5.26 -20.09 -29.85
CA ALA A 469 5.09 -18.85 -30.59
C ALA A 469 4.17 -17.90 -29.82
N SER A 470 4.14 -16.64 -30.24
CA SER A 470 3.24 -15.62 -29.71
C SER A 470 1.82 -15.81 -30.24
N GLY A 471 0.86 -15.90 -29.32
CA GLY A 471 -0.58 -15.87 -29.60
C GLY A 471 -1.07 -14.51 -30.07
N LEU A 472 -0.26 -13.46 -29.89
CA LEU A 472 -0.56 -12.10 -30.38
C LEU A 472 -0.71 -12.03 -31.91
N SER A 473 -0.24 -13.04 -32.65
CA SER A 473 -0.40 -13.13 -34.10
C SER A 473 -1.81 -13.54 -34.54
N GLU A 474 -2.64 -14.02 -33.62
CA GLU A 474 -3.99 -14.46 -33.90
C GLU A 474 -4.94 -13.27 -34.13
N GLY A 475 -5.99 -13.50 -34.92
CA GLY A 475 -6.97 -12.46 -35.25
C GLY A 475 -7.61 -11.85 -34.01
N VAL A 476 -7.94 -12.69 -33.03
CA VAL A 476 -8.53 -12.24 -31.76
C VAL A 476 -7.62 -11.27 -31.00
N ALA A 477 -6.33 -11.57 -30.90
CA ALA A 477 -5.38 -10.72 -30.18
C ALA A 477 -5.09 -9.41 -30.93
N MET A 478 -5.04 -9.47 -32.28
CA MET A 478 -4.87 -8.28 -33.12
C MET A 478 -6.05 -7.32 -33.00
N GLU A 479 -7.29 -7.83 -33.05
CA GLU A 479 -8.49 -7.01 -32.86
C GLU A 479 -8.58 -6.49 -31.43
N THR A 480 -8.30 -7.33 -30.42
CA THR A 480 -8.29 -6.90 -29.02
C THR A 480 -7.28 -5.77 -28.77
N PHE A 481 -6.07 -5.88 -29.33
CA PHE A 481 -5.06 -4.84 -29.21
C PHE A 481 -5.53 -3.53 -29.87
N LYS A 482 -6.13 -3.61 -31.06
CA LYS A 482 -6.73 -2.45 -31.72
C LYS A 482 -7.80 -1.81 -30.83
N ASP A 483 -8.74 -2.60 -30.31
CA ASP A 483 -9.84 -2.11 -29.48
C ASP A 483 -9.35 -1.48 -28.18
N LEU A 484 -8.31 -2.05 -27.56
CA LEU A 484 -7.64 -1.43 -26.42
C LEU A 484 -7.03 -0.08 -26.81
N THR A 485 -6.29 0.00 -27.93
CA THR A 485 -5.68 1.25 -28.37
C THR A 485 -6.70 2.31 -28.81
N ASP A 486 -7.91 1.92 -29.19
CA ASP A 486 -8.99 2.84 -29.53
C ASP A 486 -9.45 3.67 -28.32
N PHE A 487 -9.37 3.15 -27.10
CA PHE A 487 -9.63 3.94 -25.88
C PHE A 487 -8.73 5.18 -25.79
N PHE A 488 -7.48 5.05 -26.21
CA PHE A 488 -6.52 6.16 -26.17
C PHE A 488 -6.53 6.99 -27.45
N THR A 489 -6.67 6.34 -28.62
CA THR A 489 -6.56 7.02 -29.92
C THR A 489 -7.88 7.62 -30.40
N ALA A 490 -9.01 6.93 -30.22
CA ALA A 490 -10.34 7.39 -30.63
C ALA A 490 -11.06 8.11 -29.48
N TYR A 491 -11.10 7.51 -28.29
CA TYR A 491 -11.76 8.07 -27.11
C TYR A 491 -10.89 9.03 -26.30
N LYS A 492 -9.61 9.21 -26.68
CA LYS A 492 -8.70 10.21 -26.10
C LYS A 492 -8.47 10.08 -24.60
N LEU A 493 -8.57 8.87 -24.04
CA LEU A 493 -8.13 8.65 -22.67
C LEU A 493 -6.62 8.97 -22.54
N PRO A 494 -6.19 9.60 -21.44
CA PRO A 494 -4.76 9.83 -21.22
C PRO A 494 -4.01 8.51 -21.02
N ALA A 495 -2.89 8.34 -21.74
CA ALA A 495 -2.08 7.12 -21.69
C ALA A 495 -1.33 6.93 -20.36
N SER A 496 -1.14 8.01 -19.60
CA SER A 496 -0.50 8.00 -18.28
C SER A 496 -1.10 9.10 -17.41
N MET A 497 -1.47 8.77 -16.18
CA MET A 497 -1.93 9.72 -15.17
C MET A 497 -1.75 9.16 -13.75
N ASP A 498 -1.77 10.03 -12.76
CA ASP A 498 -1.91 9.64 -11.36
C ASP A 498 -3.38 9.35 -11.05
N PHE A 499 -3.79 8.10 -11.29
CA PHE A 499 -5.17 7.67 -11.11
C PHE A 499 -5.66 7.93 -9.68
N ALA A 500 -4.87 7.54 -8.67
CA ALA A 500 -5.28 7.63 -7.27
C ALA A 500 -5.61 9.07 -6.86
N ASN A 501 -4.76 10.03 -7.23
CA ASN A 501 -5.02 11.44 -6.91
C ASN A 501 -6.20 12.02 -7.71
N ARG A 502 -6.34 11.69 -9.01
CA ARG A 502 -7.45 12.22 -9.82
C ARG A 502 -8.80 11.59 -9.49
N PHE A 503 -8.81 10.35 -9.04
CA PHE A 503 -9.99 9.66 -8.51
C PHE A 503 -10.45 10.32 -7.19
N ARG A 504 -9.49 10.59 -6.29
CA ARG A 504 -9.71 11.30 -5.03
C ARG A 504 -10.33 12.67 -5.24
N THR A 505 -9.80 13.47 -6.17
CA THR A 505 -10.38 14.80 -6.51
C THR A 505 -11.67 14.73 -7.33
N GLY A 506 -12.07 13.54 -7.81
CA GLY A 506 -13.28 13.35 -8.62
C GLY A 506 -13.15 13.75 -10.09
N GLU A 507 -11.95 14.07 -10.58
CA GLU A 507 -11.71 14.38 -12.00
C GLU A 507 -11.83 13.15 -12.89
N VAL A 508 -11.44 12.01 -12.33
CA VAL A 508 -11.52 10.70 -12.97
C VAL A 508 -12.46 9.86 -12.11
N PRO A 509 -13.78 9.97 -12.29
CA PRO A 509 -14.76 9.27 -11.46
C PRO A 509 -14.80 7.76 -11.68
N VAL A 510 -14.11 7.22 -12.69
CA VAL A 510 -14.06 5.78 -12.97
C VAL A 510 -12.70 5.38 -13.52
N GLY A 511 -12.19 4.23 -13.08
CA GLY A 511 -10.98 3.69 -13.65
C GLY A 511 -10.67 2.25 -13.26
N ILE A 512 -9.82 1.61 -14.06
CA ILE A 512 -9.33 0.26 -13.80
C ILE A 512 -7.96 0.36 -13.13
N ALA A 513 -7.79 -0.28 -11.99
CA ALA A 513 -6.52 -0.30 -11.25
C ALA A 513 -6.37 -1.62 -10.48
N ASP A 514 -5.19 -1.90 -9.95
CA ASP A 514 -4.96 -3.06 -9.09
C ASP A 514 -5.85 -2.98 -7.84
N TYR A 515 -6.42 -4.10 -7.40
CA TYR A 515 -7.35 -4.13 -6.27
C TYR A 515 -6.71 -3.61 -4.97
N THR A 516 -5.39 -3.65 -4.85
CA THR A 516 -4.65 -3.10 -3.70
C THR A 516 -4.79 -1.58 -3.56
N GLU A 517 -5.21 -0.84 -4.61
CA GLU A 517 -5.57 0.57 -4.51
C GLU A 517 -6.74 0.82 -3.54
N TYR A 518 -7.58 -0.20 -3.26
CA TYR A 518 -8.58 -0.13 -2.19
C TYR A 518 -7.98 0.34 -0.86
N ASN A 519 -6.84 -0.25 -0.47
CA ASN A 519 -6.19 0.06 0.81
C ASN A 519 -5.68 1.51 0.82
N ARG A 520 -5.22 1.99 -0.34
CA ARG A 520 -4.78 3.37 -0.52
C ARG A 520 -5.94 4.35 -0.38
N PHE A 521 -7.10 4.07 -0.98
CA PHE A 521 -8.27 4.94 -0.88
C PHE A 521 -8.91 4.94 0.51
N GLU A 522 -9.00 3.79 1.17
CA GLU A 522 -9.53 3.71 2.54
C GLU A 522 -8.72 4.56 3.53
N LEU A 523 -7.39 4.63 3.36
CA LEU A 523 -6.51 5.38 4.26
C LEU A 523 -6.27 6.84 3.84
N LEU A 524 -5.90 7.05 2.57
CA LEU A 524 -5.39 8.34 2.09
C LEU A 524 -6.47 9.22 1.42
N ALA A 525 -7.73 8.80 1.46
CA ALA A 525 -8.84 9.56 0.88
C ALA A 525 -10.06 9.63 1.82
N PRO A 526 -9.89 10.05 3.10
CA PRO A 526 -10.99 10.11 4.07
C PRO A 526 -12.16 11.00 3.62
N GLU A 527 -11.89 12.03 2.82
CA GLU A 527 -12.89 12.97 2.29
C GLU A 527 -13.85 12.36 1.26
N ILE A 528 -13.51 11.21 0.67
CA ILE A 528 -14.41 10.46 -0.22
C ILE A 528 -14.93 9.19 0.44
N LYS A 529 -14.78 9.03 1.76
CA LYS A 529 -15.29 7.87 2.48
C LYS A 529 -16.79 7.67 2.21
N ASN A 530 -17.17 6.46 1.79
CA ASN A 530 -18.51 6.09 1.33
C ASN A 530 -19.02 6.79 0.05
N LEU A 531 -18.19 7.55 -0.66
CA LEU A 531 -18.50 8.20 -1.94
C LEU A 531 -17.87 7.47 -3.14
N TRP A 532 -17.34 6.28 -2.92
CA TRP A 532 -16.80 5.42 -3.96
C TRP A 532 -17.09 3.96 -3.66
N SER A 533 -16.95 3.14 -4.69
CA SER A 533 -16.92 1.70 -4.55
C SER A 533 -16.11 1.11 -5.71
N PHE A 534 -16.03 -0.21 -5.75
CA PHE A 534 -15.40 -0.95 -6.83
C PHE A 534 -16.31 -2.10 -7.28
N ALA A 535 -15.99 -2.68 -8.42
CA ALA A 535 -16.71 -3.76 -9.07
C ALA A 535 -15.73 -4.62 -9.90
N PRO A 536 -16.14 -5.81 -10.36
CA PRO A 536 -15.38 -6.54 -11.37
C PRO A 536 -15.04 -5.66 -12.58
N VAL A 537 -13.93 -5.97 -13.25
CA VAL A 537 -13.52 -5.29 -14.49
C VAL A 537 -14.60 -5.52 -15.56
N PRO A 538 -14.87 -4.54 -16.45
CA PRO A 538 -15.76 -4.76 -17.57
C PRO A 538 -15.38 -6.01 -18.37
N GLY A 539 -16.37 -6.81 -18.71
CA GLY A 539 -16.19 -8.06 -19.41
C GLY A 539 -16.56 -8.01 -20.89
N THR A 540 -16.34 -9.15 -21.56
CA THR A 540 -16.76 -9.38 -22.93
C THR A 540 -18.02 -10.25 -22.95
N VAL A 541 -19.05 -9.82 -23.67
CA VAL A 541 -20.29 -10.58 -23.85
C VAL A 541 -20.02 -11.81 -24.71
N GLN A 542 -20.30 -13.00 -24.17
CA GLN A 542 -20.15 -14.28 -24.83
C GLN A 542 -21.34 -14.60 -25.73
N GLU A 543 -21.22 -15.60 -26.61
CA GLU A 543 -22.29 -16.01 -27.53
C GLU A 543 -23.59 -16.43 -26.81
N ASP A 544 -23.50 -16.89 -25.56
CA ASP A 544 -24.63 -17.30 -24.73
C ASP A 544 -25.28 -16.14 -23.94
N GLY A 545 -24.75 -14.92 -24.09
CA GLY A 545 -25.22 -13.72 -23.42
C GLY A 545 -24.66 -13.51 -22.01
N THR A 546 -23.78 -14.39 -21.52
CA THR A 546 -23.04 -14.17 -20.28
C THR A 546 -21.91 -13.17 -20.49
N VAL A 547 -21.44 -12.53 -19.41
CA VAL A 547 -20.31 -11.60 -19.44
C VAL A 547 -19.09 -12.29 -18.85
N ASP A 548 -18.03 -12.44 -19.66
CA ASP A 548 -16.74 -12.92 -19.19
C ASP A 548 -15.89 -11.73 -18.74
N ASN A 549 -15.76 -11.55 -17.42
CA ASN A 549 -14.95 -10.54 -16.77
C ASN A 549 -13.60 -11.09 -16.27
N THR A 550 -13.10 -12.17 -16.89
CA THR A 550 -11.84 -12.80 -16.49
C THR A 550 -10.69 -11.79 -16.54
N VAL A 551 -9.89 -11.75 -15.47
CA VAL A 551 -8.69 -10.91 -15.39
C VAL A 551 -7.44 -11.75 -15.18
N VAL A 552 -6.34 -11.35 -15.82
CA VAL A 552 -5.04 -11.99 -15.57
C VAL A 552 -4.50 -11.50 -14.24
N CYS A 553 -4.10 -12.44 -13.37
CA CYS A 553 -3.48 -12.12 -12.10
C CYS A 553 -1.95 -12.09 -12.19
N ALA A 554 -1.32 -11.39 -11.26
CA ALA A 554 0.10 -11.44 -10.97
C ALA A 554 0.33 -12.10 -9.61
N THR A 555 1.46 -12.79 -9.43
CA THR A 555 1.83 -13.41 -8.15
C THR A 555 3.27 -13.11 -7.76
N THR A 556 3.51 -13.08 -6.45
CA THR A 556 4.84 -13.35 -5.87
C THR A 556 4.79 -14.69 -5.15
N GLN A 557 5.93 -15.37 -5.06
CA GLN A 557 5.97 -16.74 -4.53
C GLN A 557 7.21 -17.04 -3.73
N CYS A 558 7.01 -17.97 -2.80
CA CYS A 558 8.05 -18.67 -2.09
C CYS A 558 8.55 -19.84 -2.96
N ILE A 559 9.87 -19.92 -3.18
CA ILE A 559 10.51 -20.92 -4.05
C ILE A 559 11.59 -21.70 -3.29
N MET A 560 11.81 -22.96 -3.68
CA MET A 560 12.89 -23.80 -3.15
C MET A 560 13.98 -23.99 -4.20
N LEU A 561 15.23 -23.70 -3.82
CA LEU A 561 16.40 -23.93 -4.66
C LEU A 561 16.90 -25.37 -4.50
N LYS A 562 17.48 -25.93 -5.57
CA LYS A 562 18.13 -27.25 -5.52
C LYS A 562 19.30 -27.32 -4.52
N THR A 563 19.84 -26.18 -4.11
CA THR A 563 20.81 -26.11 -3.03
C THR A 563 20.29 -26.73 -1.72
N ALA A 564 18.98 -26.71 -1.47
CA ALA A 564 18.35 -27.44 -0.37
C ALA A 564 18.59 -28.97 -0.50
N GLN A 565 18.40 -29.53 -1.71
CA GLN A 565 18.69 -30.95 -1.99
C GLN A 565 20.18 -31.25 -1.88
N GLU A 566 21.04 -30.41 -2.46
CA GLU A 566 22.50 -30.56 -2.44
C GLU A 566 23.07 -30.58 -1.02
N ARG A 567 22.42 -29.86 -0.10
CA ARG A 567 22.78 -29.79 1.33
C ARG A 567 22.05 -30.80 2.20
N ASN A 568 21.19 -31.66 1.63
CA ASN A 568 20.32 -32.60 2.34
C ASN A 568 19.41 -31.90 3.38
N ARG A 569 18.77 -30.80 2.96
CA ARG A 569 17.86 -29.97 3.76
C ARG A 569 16.47 -29.79 3.12
N GLU A 570 16.14 -30.61 2.12
CA GLU A 570 14.86 -30.50 1.39
C GLU A 570 13.66 -30.66 2.32
N ASP A 571 13.69 -31.63 3.24
CA ASP A 571 12.60 -31.87 4.19
C ASP A 571 12.43 -30.68 5.15
N GLU A 572 13.54 -30.14 5.67
CA GLU A 572 13.51 -28.98 6.55
C GLU A 572 13.02 -27.71 5.84
N ALA A 573 13.50 -27.47 4.61
CA ALA A 573 13.05 -26.37 3.75
C ALA A 573 11.56 -26.52 3.40
N TRP A 574 11.11 -27.73 3.09
CA TRP A 574 9.70 -27.98 2.79
C TRP A 574 8.80 -27.77 4.00
N ASN A 575 9.23 -28.19 5.20
CA ASN A 575 8.51 -27.91 6.43
C ASN A 575 8.40 -26.40 6.70
N PHE A 576 9.47 -25.64 6.47
CA PHE A 576 9.44 -24.18 6.54
C PHE A 576 8.44 -23.58 5.56
N MET A 577 8.45 -23.99 4.29
CA MET A 577 7.51 -23.49 3.29
C MET A 577 6.05 -23.80 3.65
N LYS A 578 5.73 -25.02 4.10
CA LYS A 578 4.38 -25.39 4.53
C LYS A 578 3.91 -24.56 5.72
N TRP A 579 4.79 -24.36 6.70
CA TRP A 579 4.50 -23.54 7.87
C TRP A 579 4.24 -22.09 7.45
N TRP A 580 5.14 -21.52 6.66
CA TRP A 580 5.05 -20.15 6.17
C TRP A 580 3.76 -19.92 5.39
N MET A 581 3.39 -20.85 4.52
CA MET A 581 2.21 -20.75 3.66
C MET A 581 0.88 -21.15 4.34
N SER A 582 0.92 -21.56 5.60
CA SER A 582 -0.28 -21.91 6.35
C SER A 582 -1.14 -20.67 6.62
N ALA A 583 -2.47 -20.83 6.62
CA ALA A 583 -3.39 -19.71 6.78
C ALA A 583 -3.22 -18.98 8.12
N ASP A 584 -2.89 -19.68 9.21
CA ASP A 584 -2.68 -19.05 10.51
C ASP A 584 -1.42 -18.19 10.55
N ILE A 585 -0.30 -18.68 9.99
CA ILE A 585 0.96 -17.94 9.95
C ILE A 585 0.88 -16.76 8.98
N GLN A 586 0.31 -16.95 7.79
CA GLN A 586 0.07 -15.86 6.84
C GLN A 586 -0.85 -14.78 7.43
N LEU A 587 -1.87 -15.15 8.22
CA LEU A 587 -2.74 -14.18 8.89
C LEU A 587 -2.02 -13.45 10.02
N GLU A 588 -1.26 -14.14 10.88
CA GLU A 588 -0.49 -13.52 11.95
C GLU A 588 0.56 -12.56 11.38
N TYR A 589 1.22 -12.96 10.29
CA TYR A 589 2.10 -12.09 9.51
C TYR A 589 1.36 -10.87 8.97
N ALA A 590 0.26 -11.07 8.24
CA ALA A 590 -0.50 -9.97 7.64
C ALA A 590 -0.99 -8.96 8.68
N ASN A 591 -1.54 -9.43 9.80
CA ASN A 591 -2.00 -8.56 10.89
C ASN A 591 -0.83 -7.83 11.57
N SER A 592 0.32 -8.48 11.72
CA SER A 592 1.52 -7.85 12.30
C SER A 592 2.07 -6.75 11.38
N ILE A 593 2.10 -7.00 10.07
CA ILE A 593 2.49 -6.00 9.08
C ILE A 593 1.49 -4.85 9.03
N GLU A 594 0.19 -5.13 9.01
CA GLU A 594 -0.87 -4.11 9.03
C GLU A 594 -0.82 -3.29 10.34
N SER A 595 -0.48 -3.91 11.48
CA SER A 595 -0.31 -3.21 12.76
C SER A 595 0.92 -2.31 12.81
N ILE A 596 1.98 -2.62 12.06
CA ILE A 596 3.21 -1.82 12.02
C ILE A 596 3.08 -0.70 10.98
N LEU A 597 2.64 -1.05 9.78
CA LEU A 597 2.66 -0.15 8.61
C LEU A 597 1.30 0.53 8.34
N GLY A 598 0.28 0.24 9.16
CA GLY A 598 -1.09 0.71 8.99
C GLY A 598 -1.90 -0.10 7.98
N SER A 599 -3.20 0.20 7.89
CA SER A 599 -4.17 -0.48 7.02
C SER A 599 -3.81 -0.44 5.53
N SER A 600 -3.01 0.53 5.08
CA SER A 600 -2.50 0.59 3.70
C SER A 600 -1.62 -0.61 3.34
N ALA A 601 -0.99 -1.24 4.33
CA ALA A 601 -0.10 -2.37 4.13
C ALA A 601 -0.81 -3.73 4.23
N ARG A 602 -2.15 -3.73 4.19
CA ARG A 602 -2.93 -4.97 4.21
C ARG A 602 -2.43 -5.92 3.13
N TYR A 603 -2.09 -7.12 3.58
CA TYR A 603 -1.37 -8.10 2.78
C TYR A 603 -2.24 -8.67 1.66
N ALA A 604 -1.73 -8.60 0.42
CA ALA A 604 -2.41 -9.06 -0.79
C ALA A 604 -2.34 -10.59 -0.97
N THR A 605 -2.81 -11.33 0.03
CA THR A 605 -2.65 -12.78 0.13
C THR A 605 -3.23 -13.55 -1.06
N ALA A 606 -2.51 -14.57 -1.54
CA ALA A 606 -3.05 -15.56 -2.48
C ALA A 606 -3.89 -16.67 -1.79
N ASN A 607 -3.86 -16.75 -0.45
CA ASN A 607 -4.56 -17.78 0.32
C ASN A 607 -6.00 -17.34 0.62
N ARG A 608 -6.98 -18.15 0.19
CA ARG A 608 -8.42 -17.85 0.29
C ARG A 608 -8.91 -17.74 1.73
N GLU A 609 -8.37 -18.54 2.63
CA GLU A 609 -8.79 -18.53 4.03
C GLU A 609 -8.21 -17.32 4.76
N VAL A 610 -7.00 -16.87 4.40
CA VAL A 610 -6.42 -15.62 4.91
C VAL A 610 -7.23 -14.43 4.42
N LEU A 611 -7.56 -14.39 3.12
CA LEU A 611 -8.36 -13.31 2.53
C LEU A 611 -9.67 -13.06 3.29
N LYS A 612 -10.40 -14.12 3.65
CA LYS A 612 -11.67 -14.03 4.41
C LYS A 612 -11.50 -13.63 5.87
N ARG A 613 -10.33 -13.85 6.46
CA ARG A 613 -10.03 -13.58 7.87
C ARG A 613 -9.42 -12.19 8.08
N LEU A 614 -8.94 -11.55 7.03
CA LEU A 614 -8.46 -10.18 7.05
C LEU A 614 -9.62 -9.19 7.27
N PRO A 615 -9.35 -7.99 7.83
CA PRO A 615 -10.37 -7.04 8.27
C PRO A 615 -11.00 -6.24 7.10
N TRP A 616 -11.70 -6.93 6.21
CA TRP A 616 -12.50 -6.34 5.14
C TRP A 616 -13.91 -6.01 5.60
N ALA A 617 -14.51 -4.95 5.04
CA ALA A 617 -15.95 -4.78 5.13
C ALA A 617 -16.64 -5.88 4.32
N ALA A 618 -17.70 -6.50 4.86
CA ALA A 618 -18.31 -7.69 4.28
C ALA A 618 -18.76 -7.51 2.81
N LYS A 619 -19.33 -6.34 2.50
CA LYS A 619 -19.78 -5.98 1.13
C LYS A 619 -18.61 -5.86 0.13
N ASP A 620 -17.43 -5.52 0.61
CA ASP A 620 -16.24 -5.26 -0.21
C ASP A 620 -15.48 -6.59 -0.43
N LEU A 621 -15.41 -7.44 0.61
CA LEU A 621 -14.89 -8.80 0.49
C LEU A 621 -15.66 -9.62 -0.56
N GLU A 622 -16.99 -9.53 -0.59
CA GLU A 622 -17.82 -10.26 -1.57
C GLU A 622 -17.42 -9.96 -3.01
N LYS A 623 -17.16 -8.68 -3.33
CA LYS A 623 -16.74 -8.24 -4.67
C LYS A 623 -15.31 -8.66 -5.02
N ILE A 624 -14.42 -8.66 -4.02
CA ILE A 624 -13.06 -9.16 -4.18
C ILE A 624 -13.09 -10.66 -4.46
N GLU A 625 -13.88 -11.43 -3.69
CA GLU A 625 -14.06 -12.87 -3.91
C GLU A 625 -14.69 -13.19 -5.27
N GLU A 626 -15.68 -12.40 -5.70
CA GLU A 626 -16.29 -12.50 -7.03
C GLU A 626 -15.23 -12.37 -8.12
N GLN A 627 -14.44 -11.28 -8.13
CA GLN A 627 -13.39 -11.12 -9.15
C GLN A 627 -12.28 -12.17 -9.03
N PHE A 628 -11.89 -12.58 -7.82
CA PHE A 628 -10.91 -13.64 -7.59
C PHE A 628 -11.32 -14.96 -8.24
N ALA A 629 -12.61 -15.31 -8.18
CA ALA A 629 -13.17 -16.51 -8.82
C ALA A 629 -13.07 -16.46 -10.36
N HIS A 630 -12.92 -15.25 -10.92
CA HIS A 630 -12.73 -14.97 -12.33
C HIS A 630 -11.30 -14.47 -12.62
N THR A 631 -10.30 -14.98 -11.93
CA THR A 631 -8.88 -14.73 -12.28
C THR A 631 -8.31 -15.87 -13.12
N ARG A 632 -7.34 -15.55 -13.99
CA ARG A 632 -6.56 -16.53 -14.77
C ARG A 632 -5.06 -16.27 -14.59
N GLY A 633 -4.27 -17.33 -14.43
CA GLY A 633 -2.82 -17.22 -14.46
C GLY A 633 -2.30 -17.36 -15.88
N ILE A 634 -1.25 -16.61 -16.22
CA ILE A 634 -0.50 -16.87 -17.45
C ILE A 634 0.85 -17.47 -17.05
N PRO A 635 1.10 -18.76 -17.35
CA PRO A 635 2.40 -19.37 -17.09
C PRO A 635 3.52 -18.57 -17.76
N PRO A 636 4.66 -18.35 -17.08
CA PRO A 636 5.76 -17.63 -17.67
C PRO A 636 6.43 -18.52 -18.73
N VAL A 637 6.84 -17.92 -19.84
CA VAL A 637 7.50 -18.63 -20.95
C VAL A 637 8.92 -18.12 -21.18
N PRO A 638 9.84 -18.96 -21.67
CA PRO A 638 11.21 -18.54 -22.00
C PRO A 638 11.22 -17.37 -22.98
N GLY A 639 11.77 -16.22 -22.57
CA GLY A 639 11.81 -15.01 -23.40
C GLY A 639 10.60 -14.08 -23.25
N HIS A 640 9.69 -14.32 -22.30
CA HIS A 640 8.50 -13.49 -22.06
C HIS A 640 8.81 -11.99 -21.86
N TYR A 641 9.99 -11.63 -21.34
CA TYR A 641 10.42 -10.23 -21.18
C TYR A 641 10.39 -9.46 -22.51
N MET A 642 10.59 -10.17 -23.63
CA MET A 642 10.49 -9.58 -24.97
C MET A 642 9.04 -9.29 -25.33
N THR A 643 8.09 -10.16 -24.95
CA THR A 643 6.66 -9.92 -25.13
C THR A 643 6.22 -8.64 -24.45
N SER A 644 6.54 -8.47 -23.16
CA SER A 644 6.20 -7.27 -22.39
C SER A 644 6.78 -6.01 -23.03
N ARG A 645 8.08 -6.03 -23.37
CA ARG A 645 8.77 -4.89 -23.99
C ARG A 645 8.19 -4.52 -25.36
N MET A 646 7.95 -5.53 -26.20
CA MET A 646 7.45 -5.31 -27.55
C MET A 646 5.99 -4.84 -27.54
N LEU A 647 5.16 -5.32 -26.60
CA LEU A 647 3.81 -4.79 -26.40
C LEU A 647 3.84 -3.32 -26.00
N GLU A 648 4.72 -2.94 -25.06
CA GLU A 648 4.89 -1.55 -24.64
C GLU A 648 5.31 -0.65 -25.82
N TYR A 649 6.33 -1.06 -26.58
CA TYR A 649 6.77 -0.32 -27.77
C TYR A 649 5.67 -0.22 -28.84
N THR A 650 4.86 -1.28 -28.98
CA THR A 650 3.73 -1.27 -29.91
C THR A 650 2.69 -0.26 -29.45
N PHE A 651 2.31 -0.30 -28.17
CA PHE A 651 1.33 0.59 -27.58
C PHE A 651 1.78 2.06 -27.72
N ASP A 652 3.00 2.39 -27.31
CA ASP A 652 3.53 3.74 -27.42
C ASP A 652 3.60 4.23 -28.88
N ALA A 653 3.99 3.37 -29.82
CA ALA A 653 4.02 3.72 -31.23
C ALA A 653 2.61 4.03 -31.79
N VAL A 654 1.59 3.31 -31.36
CA VAL A 654 0.21 3.53 -31.79
C VAL A 654 -0.37 4.77 -31.13
N VAL A 655 -0.30 4.84 -29.80
CA VAL A 655 -0.97 5.87 -29.00
C VAL A 655 -0.26 7.22 -29.08
N THR A 656 1.07 7.22 -29.08
CA THR A 656 1.86 8.46 -29.13
C THR A 656 2.18 8.88 -30.56
N ASN A 657 2.55 7.94 -31.43
CA ASN A 657 3.04 8.27 -32.78
C ASN A 657 2.01 8.05 -33.90
N GLY A 658 0.79 7.59 -33.57
CA GLY A 658 -0.27 7.36 -34.55
C GLY A 658 0.03 6.23 -35.54
N ALA A 659 0.88 5.28 -35.16
CA ALA A 659 1.19 4.12 -36.00
C ALA A 659 -0.04 3.21 -36.15
N ASN A 660 -0.10 2.45 -37.25
CA ASN A 660 -1.18 1.50 -37.44
C ASN A 660 -1.05 0.35 -36.40
N PRO A 661 -2.10 0.06 -35.60
CA PRO A 661 -2.00 -0.91 -34.51
C PRO A 661 -1.66 -2.32 -35.00
N ARG A 662 -2.34 -2.76 -36.05
CA ARG A 662 -2.18 -4.11 -36.59
C ARG A 662 -0.81 -4.31 -37.24
N GLU A 663 -0.36 -3.35 -38.04
CA GLU A 663 0.94 -3.42 -38.70
C GLU A 663 2.08 -3.39 -37.66
N THR A 664 2.01 -2.47 -36.69
CA THR A 664 3.05 -2.30 -35.67
C THR A 664 3.14 -3.55 -34.80
N LEU A 665 2.00 -4.08 -34.35
CA LEU A 665 1.97 -5.32 -33.55
C LEU A 665 2.54 -6.48 -34.36
N TYR A 666 2.14 -6.63 -35.63
CA TYR A 666 2.66 -7.67 -36.52
C TYR A 666 4.18 -7.62 -36.70
N LEU A 667 4.76 -6.43 -36.83
CA LEU A 667 6.22 -6.27 -36.94
C LEU A 667 6.91 -6.68 -35.65
N ASN A 668 6.43 -6.21 -34.50
CA ASN A 668 7.04 -6.49 -33.19
C ASN A 668 6.88 -7.95 -32.77
N ILE A 669 5.81 -8.64 -33.20
CA ILE A 669 5.64 -10.09 -33.00
C ILE A 669 6.80 -10.91 -33.59
N LYS A 670 7.44 -10.44 -34.66
CA LYS A 670 8.60 -11.15 -35.24
C LYS A 670 9.76 -11.21 -34.26
N ASP A 671 10.00 -10.13 -33.53
CA ASP A 671 11.05 -10.06 -32.52
C ASP A 671 10.69 -10.87 -31.28
N ILE A 672 9.41 -10.87 -30.88
CA ILE A 672 8.89 -11.78 -29.84
C ILE A 672 9.17 -13.23 -30.23
N ASN A 673 8.71 -13.67 -31.40
CA ASN A 673 8.87 -15.04 -31.87
C ASN A 673 10.35 -15.43 -32.05
N ALA A 674 11.19 -14.51 -32.53
CA ALA A 674 12.62 -14.75 -32.65
C ALA A 674 13.27 -15.01 -31.28
N GLU A 675 12.90 -14.23 -30.26
CA GLU A 675 13.43 -14.41 -28.91
C GLU A 675 12.86 -15.65 -28.21
N LEU A 676 11.55 -15.92 -28.34
CA LEU A 676 10.94 -17.17 -27.84
C LEU A 676 11.67 -18.38 -28.42
N LYS A 677 11.83 -18.43 -29.75
CA LYS A 677 12.51 -19.53 -30.45
C LYS A 677 13.97 -19.66 -30.01
N LYS A 678 14.69 -18.54 -29.90
CA LYS A 678 16.08 -18.51 -29.45
C LYS A 678 16.22 -19.04 -28.02
N LYS A 679 15.34 -18.62 -27.10
CA LYS A 679 15.36 -19.07 -25.72
C LYS A 679 14.99 -20.54 -25.60
N ARG A 680 13.96 -21.01 -26.31
CA ARG A 680 13.63 -22.45 -26.35
C ARG A 680 14.81 -23.30 -26.83
N ALA A 681 15.51 -22.85 -27.87
CA ALA A 681 16.73 -23.54 -28.34
C ALA A 681 17.88 -23.49 -27.32
N GLU A 682 18.08 -22.35 -26.65
CA GLU A 682 19.09 -22.17 -25.60
C GLU A 682 18.87 -23.12 -24.41
N PHE A 683 17.61 -23.39 -24.05
CA PHE A 683 17.23 -24.26 -22.94
C PHE A 683 16.83 -25.69 -23.37
N HIS A 684 17.08 -26.07 -24.63
CA HIS A 684 16.80 -27.40 -25.17
C HIS A 684 15.34 -27.85 -25.01
N LEU A 685 14.40 -26.91 -25.16
CA LEU A 685 12.96 -27.16 -25.06
C LEU A 685 12.38 -27.63 -26.41
N ASP A 686 11.17 -28.17 -26.37
CA ASP A 686 10.46 -28.57 -27.59
C ASP A 686 10.32 -27.39 -28.55
N MET A 687 10.53 -27.62 -29.84
CA MET A 687 10.50 -26.58 -30.87
C MET A 687 9.22 -26.61 -31.70
N GLU A 688 8.36 -27.61 -31.49
CA GLU A 688 7.09 -27.81 -32.20
C GLU A 688 5.86 -27.69 -31.27
#